data_AF-A0A4S9SL98-F1
#
_entry.id   AF-A0A4S9SL98-F1
#
_cell.length_a   1.000
_cell.length_b   1.000
_cell.length_c   1.000
_cell.angle_alpha   90.00
_cell.angle_beta   90.00
_cell.angle_gamma   90.00
#
_symmetry.space_group_name_H-M   'P 1'
#
loop_
_entity.id
_entity.type
_entity.pdbx_description
1 polymer ?
#
loop_
_entity_poly.entity_id
_entity_poly.type
_entity_poly.pdbx_seq_one_letter_code
_entity_poly.pdbx_strand_id
1 'polypeptide(L)'
;MMSKYLFGNANKESIIELPQGQLYLVRPRSLKGYSELIFKDAAASIRRTGQEYQYQLVVQRVYEEGEAELVGEDGTQDDRLDGVLSDKDEKTFLLDEHLHFRVDIKDDGEVVLGWLDLSGDDGDLFEFVCDSSASPETATSFALVAAQCQFERKYRKPRDLATDDDLREFSFDHEDPIPQASPIQSPSRSPTISPPPSTPYMPSLNQSNSGVKRSDAMPRASTRAGKAPLRAYEEAPTVAPSASKAPEARETLADQDVELHLFDFQSGTFVLQDESVNATVTEIGNWKYWLQLNSNDRDWLGQEVVPDINPVFNFEYLSFIFNHYSDDGNAFSWLLRFKERECLEEFQQGLMQALWEHSNQTKWLKAKDTERDYVLDAFNDLVLEDKDDEREADAREEDEQEEEEYYDQEEEEDDGQRSEHYDSDESEDDVITRDEDGNVNSQLAVGYKHDRSFVVRGSKIGVFKHTPDNHLEFSTSISKVETPNGKVFNPKKIMLHAEDRNMIMQDGDNPNSLFRMDLEYGKIVDEWKVHDDIPVNTFAPEKKFSQMTGEQTFLGLSNNALYRIDPRLQGDKLVDSELKQYATKNGFTAAATTDKGYIAVASSKGDIRMFDRLGINAKTHIPALGDPIIGLDVSANGRWVLATTRTYLLLIDALQSDGKNEGKLGFEKSFAKDSKPQPRRLALTPSHVAQFQHETKVALSFTPARFNTGPDADETTIITATGPFIITWSLKKVLAGRKDPYSIKRYAEDVKADNFRFGSDKNIVVALPNEVNMVARRALQRPTRESIMATPRKTGRGSYLSRNDIVNSPY
;
A
#
# COMPACT_ATOMS: atom_id res chain seq x y z
N MET A 1 -10.36 48.65 -3.28
CA MET A 1 -9.11 48.68 -2.48
C MET A 1 -9.17 47.85 -1.19
N MET A 2 -10.35 47.44 -0.69
CA MET A 2 -10.48 46.56 0.50
C MET A 2 -10.31 45.05 0.21
N SER A 3 -10.41 44.57 -1.04
CA SER A 3 -10.33 43.13 -1.37
C SER A 3 -8.94 42.50 -1.17
N LYS A 4 -7.86 43.31 -1.18
CA LYS A 4 -6.49 42.79 -1.04
C LYS A 4 -6.08 42.48 0.42
N TYR A 5 -6.83 42.98 1.39
CA TYR A 5 -6.52 42.82 2.82
C TYR A 5 -7.22 41.64 3.49
N LEU A 6 -8.33 41.15 2.91
CA LEU A 6 -9.03 39.95 3.40
C LEU A 6 -8.43 38.64 2.85
N PHE A 7 -7.83 38.65 1.66
CA PHE A 7 -7.30 37.46 0.97
C PHE A 7 -5.80 37.21 1.14
N GLY A 8 -5.27 37.35 2.36
CA GLY A 8 -3.84 37.13 2.62
C GLY A 8 -3.32 35.77 2.12
N ASN A 9 -2.16 35.81 1.45
CA ASN A 9 -1.26 34.73 1.00
C ASN A 9 -1.90 33.47 0.35
N ALA A 10 -1.47 33.12 -0.87
CA ALA A 10 -1.95 31.96 -1.64
C ALA A 10 -1.67 30.56 -1.02
N ASN A 11 -1.09 30.52 0.20
CA ASN A 11 -0.75 29.32 0.97
C ASN A 11 -1.69 29.04 2.17
N LYS A 12 -2.83 29.74 2.27
CA LYS A 12 -3.88 29.40 3.26
C LYS A 12 -5.04 28.68 2.59
N GLU A 13 -5.39 27.53 3.14
CA GLU A 13 -6.47 26.65 2.67
C GLU A 13 -7.87 27.24 2.93
N SER A 14 -8.04 28.03 4.00
CA SER A 14 -9.25 28.80 4.31
C SER A 14 -9.16 30.26 3.84
N ILE A 15 -10.21 30.70 3.14
CA ILE A 15 -10.38 32.07 2.64
C ILE A 15 -10.82 33.01 3.77
N ILE A 16 -11.80 32.57 4.55
CA ILE A 16 -12.35 33.27 5.70
C ILE A 16 -12.94 32.24 6.66
N GLU A 17 -12.96 32.55 7.96
CA GLU A 17 -13.36 31.62 9.01
C GLU A 17 -14.07 32.37 10.15
N LEU A 18 -15.06 31.70 10.73
CA LEU A 18 -15.76 32.04 11.98
C LEU A 18 -15.41 30.93 12.99
N PRO A 19 -14.64 31.25 14.04
CA PRO A 19 -13.90 30.25 14.79
C PRO A 19 -14.75 29.42 15.78
N GLN A 20 -15.94 29.90 16.15
CA GLN A 20 -16.79 29.26 17.17
C GLN A 20 -18.27 29.50 16.92
N GLY A 21 -19.05 28.43 16.98
CA GLY A 21 -20.51 28.42 16.86
C GLY A 21 -21.10 27.01 16.98
N GLN A 22 -22.42 26.94 16.84
CA GLN A 22 -23.22 25.72 16.93
C GLN A 22 -23.90 25.44 15.60
N LEU A 23 -23.83 24.19 15.11
CA LEU A 23 -24.51 23.76 13.90
C LEU A 23 -25.79 22.99 14.23
N TYR A 24 -26.90 23.42 13.65
CA TYR A 24 -28.20 22.76 13.73
C TYR A 24 -28.69 22.37 12.33
N LEU A 25 -29.48 21.30 12.26
CA LEU A 25 -30.32 20.95 11.12
C LEU A 25 -31.78 21.20 11.50
N VAL A 26 -32.43 22.11 10.79
CA VAL A 26 -33.82 22.53 11.03
C VAL A 26 -34.70 21.88 9.97
N ARG A 27 -35.73 21.15 10.43
CA ARG A 27 -36.67 20.39 9.58
C ARG A 27 -38.11 20.83 9.85
N PRO A 28 -38.58 21.95 9.25
CA PRO A 28 -39.87 22.55 9.58
C PRO A 28 -41.09 21.64 9.35
N ARG A 29 -40.96 20.62 8.49
CA ARG A 29 -42.03 19.69 8.10
C ARG A 29 -41.89 18.28 8.70
N SER A 30 -40.84 18.02 9.49
CA SER A 30 -40.57 16.67 10.01
C SER A 30 -41.47 16.28 11.18
N LEU A 31 -41.97 15.04 11.15
CA LEU A 31 -42.73 14.42 12.24
C LEU A 31 -41.82 13.89 13.38
N LYS A 32 -40.51 13.81 13.16
CA LYS A 32 -39.53 13.26 14.11
C LYS A 32 -38.92 14.33 15.05
N GLY A 33 -39.01 15.61 14.70
CA GLY A 33 -38.49 16.73 15.49
C GLY A 33 -38.24 17.97 14.62
N TYR A 34 -38.43 19.16 15.17
CA TYR A 34 -38.31 20.44 14.43
C TYR A 34 -36.86 20.82 14.13
N SER A 35 -35.93 20.45 15.00
CA SER A 35 -34.50 20.78 14.87
C SER A 35 -33.64 19.74 15.58
N GLU A 36 -32.41 19.61 15.11
CA GLU A 36 -31.40 18.68 15.61
C GLU A 36 -30.06 19.42 15.73
N LEU A 37 -29.43 19.38 16.92
CA LEU A 37 -28.08 19.93 17.12
C LEU A 37 -27.06 18.93 16.56
N ILE A 38 -26.32 19.33 15.53
CA ILE A 38 -25.30 18.51 14.87
C ILE A 38 -23.95 18.69 15.55
N PHE A 39 -23.50 19.94 15.70
CA PHE A 39 -22.24 20.25 16.40
C PHE A 39 -22.46 21.29 17.49
N LYS A 40 -22.10 20.94 18.72
CA LYS A 40 -22.18 21.83 19.89
C LYS A 40 -21.09 22.91 19.89
N ASP A 41 -19.91 22.58 19.39
CA ASP A 41 -18.77 23.48 19.28
C ASP A 41 -18.12 23.23 17.92
N ALA A 42 -18.18 24.23 17.03
CA ALA A 42 -17.70 24.12 15.66
C ALA A 42 -17.20 25.47 15.10
N ALA A 43 -16.39 25.41 14.05
CA ALA A 43 -15.91 26.55 13.27
C ALA A 43 -16.45 26.46 11.84
N ALA A 44 -16.91 27.58 11.27
CA ALA A 44 -17.37 27.67 9.89
C ALA A 44 -16.32 28.37 9.02
N SER A 45 -15.96 27.81 7.87
CA SER A 45 -14.93 28.36 6.97
C SER A 45 -15.31 28.23 5.51
N ILE A 46 -14.79 29.11 4.65
CA ILE A 46 -14.88 28.98 3.20
C ILE A 46 -13.53 28.54 2.67
N ARG A 47 -13.47 27.41 1.96
CA ARG A 47 -12.24 26.81 1.43
C ARG A 47 -12.24 26.79 -0.10
N ARG A 48 -11.04 26.85 -0.68
CA ARG A 48 -10.84 26.62 -2.13
C ARG A 48 -10.85 25.13 -2.40
N THR A 49 -11.44 24.70 -3.52
CA THR A 49 -11.26 23.33 -3.99
C THR A 49 -10.13 23.26 -5.02
N GLY A 50 -9.76 22.05 -5.44
CA GLY A 50 -8.77 21.83 -6.51
C GLY A 50 -9.24 22.23 -7.92
N GLN A 51 -10.49 22.67 -8.08
CA GLN A 51 -11.05 23.09 -9.38
C GLN A 51 -11.25 24.61 -9.42
N GLU A 52 -10.92 25.24 -10.56
CA GLU A 52 -11.15 26.68 -10.72
C GLU A 52 -12.64 27.04 -10.60
N TYR A 53 -12.89 28.16 -9.91
CA TYR A 53 -14.24 28.68 -9.63
C TYR A 53 -15.13 27.72 -8.81
N GLN A 54 -14.53 26.85 -8.00
CA GLN A 54 -15.24 26.01 -7.06
C GLN A 54 -14.76 26.24 -5.63
N TYR A 55 -15.73 26.35 -4.73
CA TYR A 55 -15.53 26.74 -3.34
C TYR A 55 -16.49 25.94 -2.45
N GLN A 56 -16.06 25.66 -1.22
CA GLN A 56 -16.86 24.92 -0.24
C GLN A 56 -17.03 25.74 1.03
N LEU A 57 -18.25 25.74 1.58
CA LEU A 57 -18.54 26.08 2.97
C LEU A 57 -18.30 24.83 3.82
N VAL A 58 -17.49 24.95 4.85
CA VAL A 58 -17.09 23.84 5.71
C VAL A 58 -17.37 24.19 7.16
N VAL A 59 -18.11 23.35 7.86
CA VAL A 59 -18.37 23.46 9.29
C VAL A 59 -17.69 22.30 10.01
N GLN A 60 -16.66 22.60 10.78
CA GLN A 60 -15.81 21.60 11.44
C GLN A 60 -15.98 21.66 12.95
N ARG A 61 -16.20 20.52 13.59
CA ARG A 61 -16.32 20.39 15.05
C ARG A 61 -14.99 20.72 15.74
N VAL A 62 -15.08 21.42 16.87
CA VAL A 62 -13.95 21.79 17.73
C VAL A 62 -14.05 20.98 19.03
N TYR A 63 -13.01 20.22 19.38
CA TYR A 63 -12.96 19.44 20.62
C TYR A 63 -12.49 20.29 21.81
N GLU A 64 -13.14 20.15 22.97
CA GLU A 64 -12.63 20.68 24.24
C GLU A 64 -11.48 19.80 24.78
N GLU A 65 -10.50 20.40 25.44
CA GLU A 65 -9.28 19.75 25.91
C GLU A 65 -9.61 18.60 26.90
N GLY A 66 -9.59 17.36 26.41
CA GLY A 66 -9.91 16.14 27.17
C GLY A 66 -11.09 15.31 26.65
N GLU A 67 -11.89 15.80 25.69
CA GLU A 67 -13.00 15.01 25.10
C GLU A 67 -12.57 14.07 23.97
N ALA A 68 -11.41 14.32 23.34
CA ALA A 68 -10.87 13.45 22.29
C ALA A 68 -10.55 12.02 22.77
N GLU A 69 -10.44 11.80 24.08
CA GLU A 69 -10.17 10.50 24.69
C GLU A 69 -11.44 9.68 25.00
N LEU A 70 -12.63 10.31 25.10
CA LEU A 70 -13.87 9.63 25.50
C LEU A 70 -14.78 9.22 24.34
N VAL A 71 -14.65 9.85 23.17
CA VAL A 71 -15.39 9.44 21.96
C VAL A 71 -14.85 8.11 21.38
N GLY A 72 -13.66 7.68 21.84
CA GLY A 72 -13.02 6.43 21.42
C GLY A 72 -13.55 5.15 22.08
N GLU A 73 -14.34 5.23 23.16
CA GLU A 73 -14.69 4.04 23.96
C GLU A 73 -16.18 3.66 24.03
N ASP A 74 -17.14 4.53 23.64
CA ASP A 74 -18.59 4.23 23.81
C ASP A 74 -19.47 4.36 22.55
N GLY A 75 -18.90 4.42 21.34
CA GLY A 75 -19.65 4.42 20.09
C GLY A 75 -19.77 3.01 19.50
N THR A 76 -20.99 2.47 19.42
CA THR A 76 -21.29 1.20 18.73
C THR A 76 -20.69 1.19 17.32
N GLN A 77 -20.05 0.07 17.01
CA GLN A 77 -19.11 -0.15 15.92
C GLN A 77 -19.87 -0.45 14.62
N ASP A 78 -20.43 0.59 13.98
CA ASP A 78 -21.12 0.46 12.68
C ASP A 78 -20.99 1.74 11.82
N ASP A 79 -19.95 2.56 12.06
CA ASP A 79 -19.82 3.91 11.45
C ASP A 79 -18.38 4.20 10.96
N ARG A 80 -17.62 3.18 10.54
CA ARG A 80 -16.20 3.37 10.18
C ARG A 80 -15.81 2.94 8.77
N LEU A 81 -16.78 2.72 7.87
CA LEU A 81 -16.50 2.35 6.50
C LEU A 81 -17.41 3.10 5.53
N ASP A 82 -16.94 4.29 5.17
CA ASP A 82 -17.06 4.85 3.82
C ASP A 82 -16.23 6.15 3.80
N GLY A 83 -16.06 6.81 2.66
CA GLY A 83 -15.50 8.17 2.53
C GLY A 83 -16.26 9.29 3.27
N VAL A 84 -16.99 8.94 4.34
CA VAL A 84 -17.94 9.74 5.13
C VAL A 84 -17.44 9.96 6.57
N LEU A 85 -16.18 9.63 6.90
CA LEU A 85 -15.54 10.11 8.15
C LEU A 85 -15.44 11.65 8.23
N SER A 86 -15.64 12.35 7.11
CA SER A 86 -15.85 13.81 7.16
C SER A 86 -17.10 14.13 7.98
N ASP A 87 -18.23 13.45 7.79
CA ASP A 87 -19.52 13.95 8.27
C ASP A 87 -19.74 13.87 9.79
N LYS A 88 -18.93 13.10 10.53
CA LYS A 88 -18.98 13.04 11.99
C LYS A 88 -18.37 14.26 12.69
N ASP A 89 -17.38 14.90 12.07
CA ASP A 89 -16.67 16.04 12.66
C ASP A 89 -16.49 17.21 11.68
N GLU A 90 -16.94 17.11 10.44
CA GLU A 90 -16.85 18.13 9.37
C GLU A 90 -17.98 17.99 8.33
N LYS A 91 -18.86 18.99 8.25
CA LYS A 91 -19.90 19.11 7.22
C LYS A 91 -19.43 20.03 6.10
N THR A 92 -19.49 19.56 4.85
CA THR A 92 -19.05 20.33 3.68
C THR A 92 -20.19 20.58 2.70
N PHE A 93 -20.28 21.81 2.18
CA PHE A 93 -21.33 22.25 1.27
C PHE A 93 -20.70 23.01 0.11
N LEU A 94 -21.06 22.64 -1.12
CA LEU A 94 -20.61 23.37 -2.30
C LEU A 94 -21.27 24.76 -2.34
N LEU A 95 -20.46 25.83 -2.38
CA LEU A 95 -20.97 27.20 -2.47
C LEU A 95 -21.50 27.48 -3.87
N ASP A 96 -22.76 27.17 -4.06
CA ASP A 96 -23.53 27.32 -5.28
C ASP A 96 -24.75 28.23 -5.07
N GLU A 97 -25.35 28.77 -6.13
CA GLU A 97 -26.54 29.61 -6.01
C GLU A 97 -27.72 28.86 -5.40
N HIS A 98 -27.84 27.55 -5.66
CA HIS A 98 -28.89 26.70 -5.10
C HIS A 98 -28.78 26.50 -3.58
N LEU A 99 -27.64 26.82 -2.96
CA LEU A 99 -27.46 26.69 -1.52
C LEU A 99 -28.26 27.76 -0.73
N HIS A 100 -28.64 28.88 -1.37
CA HIS A 100 -29.39 29.97 -0.75
C HIS A 100 -28.78 30.42 0.59
N PHE A 101 -27.44 30.56 0.59
CA PHE A 101 -26.67 30.90 1.77
C PHE A 101 -26.96 32.33 2.25
N ARG A 102 -27.24 32.50 3.53
CA ARG A 102 -27.67 33.75 4.17
C ARG A 102 -26.94 33.97 5.49
N VAL A 103 -26.75 35.24 5.84
CA VAL A 103 -26.13 35.66 7.11
C VAL A 103 -27.02 36.73 7.75
N ASP A 104 -27.69 36.37 8.83
CA ASP A 104 -28.54 37.25 9.62
C ASP A 104 -27.78 37.77 10.84
N ILE A 105 -27.77 39.08 11.04
CA ILE A 105 -27.22 39.73 12.23
C ILE A 105 -28.40 40.31 13.02
N LYS A 106 -28.68 39.76 14.20
CA LYS A 106 -29.81 40.15 15.05
C LYS A 106 -29.53 41.47 15.80
N ASP A 107 -30.59 42.11 16.29
CA ASP A 107 -30.52 43.41 17.01
C ASP A 107 -29.70 43.35 18.31
N ASP A 108 -29.50 42.16 18.88
CA ASP A 108 -28.68 41.89 20.07
C ASP A 108 -27.20 41.59 19.73
N GLY A 109 -26.84 41.57 18.45
CA GLY A 109 -25.50 41.31 17.94
C GLY A 109 -25.20 39.83 17.67
N GLU A 110 -26.17 38.93 17.83
CA GLU A 110 -26.02 37.51 17.49
C GLU A 110 -25.96 37.32 15.96
N VAL A 111 -24.99 36.53 15.50
CA VAL A 111 -24.77 36.24 14.08
C VAL A 111 -25.24 34.81 13.79
N VAL A 112 -26.10 34.65 12.79
CA VAL A 112 -26.65 33.36 12.37
C VAL A 112 -26.42 33.19 10.87
N LEU A 113 -25.84 32.06 10.48
CA LEU A 113 -25.68 31.66 9.08
C LEU A 113 -26.73 30.59 8.77
N GLY A 114 -27.33 30.63 7.59
CA GLY A 114 -28.34 29.64 7.21
C GLY A 114 -28.28 29.30 5.72
N TRP A 115 -28.53 28.04 5.39
CA TRP A 115 -28.56 27.55 4.00
C TRP A 115 -29.41 26.30 3.84
N LEU A 116 -29.89 26.05 2.63
CA LEU A 116 -30.75 24.90 2.34
C LEU A 116 -29.97 23.58 2.41
N ASP A 117 -30.61 22.54 2.93
CA ASP A 117 -30.12 21.17 2.81
C ASP A 117 -30.53 20.60 1.45
N LEU A 118 -29.60 20.63 0.50
CA LEU A 118 -29.83 20.11 -0.85
C LEU A 118 -29.94 18.58 -0.92
N SER A 119 -29.61 17.87 0.17
CA SER A 119 -29.72 16.42 0.29
C SER A 119 -30.93 15.94 1.10
N GLY A 120 -31.62 16.88 1.77
CA GLY A 120 -32.75 16.62 2.67
C GLY A 120 -34.13 16.77 2.03
N ASP A 121 -35.17 16.81 2.86
CA ASP A 121 -36.55 17.03 2.41
C ASP A 121 -36.79 18.50 2.00
N ASP A 122 -37.79 18.74 1.13
CA ASP A 122 -38.14 20.09 0.68
C ASP A 122 -38.49 21.04 1.85
N GLY A 123 -37.61 22.00 2.09
CA GLY A 123 -37.69 23.01 3.16
C GLY A 123 -36.76 22.77 4.35
N ASP A 124 -35.94 21.71 4.34
CA ASP A 124 -34.89 21.48 5.34
C ASP A 124 -33.70 22.43 5.13
N LEU A 125 -33.11 22.89 6.22
CA LEU A 125 -32.01 23.84 6.20
C LEU A 125 -31.06 23.66 7.37
N PHE A 126 -29.80 24.06 7.18
CA PHE A 126 -28.82 24.16 8.24
C PHE A 126 -28.81 25.57 8.82
N GLU A 127 -28.67 25.66 10.15
CA GLU A 127 -28.51 26.91 10.91
C GLU A 127 -27.20 26.83 11.69
N PHE A 128 -26.27 27.77 11.47
CA PHE A 128 -25.05 27.91 12.24
C PHE A 128 -25.08 29.18 13.09
N VAL A 129 -25.21 29.02 14.41
CA VAL A 129 -25.31 30.12 15.38
C VAL A 129 -23.92 30.43 15.90
N CYS A 130 -23.38 31.61 15.59
CA CYS A 130 -22.06 32.01 16.07
C CYS A 130 -22.09 32.43 17.55
N ASP A 131 -21.00 32.15 18.27
CA ASP A 131 -20.80 32.68 19.62
C ASP A 131 -20.43 34.18 19.59
N SER A 132 -20.49 34.84 20.75
CA SER A 132 -20.12 36.22 21.05
C SER A 132 -18.69 36.65 20.60
N SER A 133 -17.86 35.69 20.18
CA SER A 133 -16.54 35.94 19.59
C SER A 133 -16.61 36.35 18.11
N ALA A 134 -17.73 36.12 17.42
CA ALA A 134 -17.94 36.56 16.04
C ALA A 134 -18.37 38.04 15.98
N SER A 135 -17.51 38.88 15.41
CA SER A 135 -17.87 40.29 15.18
C SER A 135 -18.82 40.45 13.98
N PRO A 136 -19.80 41.37 14.04
CA PRO A 136 -20.66 41.70 12.89
C PRO A 136 -19.87 42.07 11.63
N GLU A 137 -18.69 42.67 11.77
CA GLU A 137 -17.79 42.99 10.67
C GLU A 137 -17.20 41.74 9.99
N THR A 138 -16.84 40.71 10.79
CA THR A 138 -16.37 39.42 10.26
C THR A 138 -17.51 38.69 9.55
N ALA A 139 -18.71 38.70 10.12
CA ALA A 139 -19.91 38.09 9.52
C ALA A 139 -20.27 38.73 8.17
N THR A 140 -20.23 40.06 8.10
CA THR A 140 -20.45 40.82 6.86
C THR A 140 -19.39 40.47 5.80
N SER A 141 -18.13 40.31 6.22
CA SER A 141 -17.04 39.89 5.34
C SER A 141 -17.24 38.45 4.86
N PHE A 142 -17.77 37.57 5.71
CA PHE A 142 -18.08 36.17 5.38
C PHE A 142 -19.17 36.08 4.31
N ALA A 143 -20.26 36.85 4.48
CA ALA A 143 -21.34 36.95 3.49
C ALA A 143 -20.83 37.46 2.13
N LEU A 144 -19.99 38.51 2.14
CA LEU A 144 -19.42 39.06 0.91
C LEU A 144 -18.51 38.06 0.19
N VAL A 145 -17.69 37.31 0.93
CA VAL A 145 -16.82 36.26 0.36
C VAL A 145 -17.66 35.12 -0.23
N ALA A 146 -18.73 34.69 0.46
CA ALA A 146 -19.63 33.66 -0.04
C ALA A 146 -20.28 34.08 -1.38
N ALA A 147 -20.83 35.30 -1.45
CA ALA A 147 -21.41 35.85 -2.67
C ALA A 147 -20.39 35.97 -3.83
N GLN A 148 -19.15 36.36 -3.53
CA GLN A 148 -18.07 36.37 -4.53
C GLN A 148 -17.76 34.98 -5.05
N CYS A 149 -17.72 33.97 -4.17
CA CYS A 149 -17.48 32.58 -4.55
C CYS A 149 -18.60 32.03 -5.44
N GLN A 150 -19.87 32.33 -5.09
CA GLN A 150 -21.03 31.94 -5.89
C GLN A 150 -21.07 32.66 -7.25
N PHE A 151 -20.70 33.94 -7.32
CA PHE A 151 -20.53 34.67 -8.59
C PHE A 151 -19.47 34.02 -9.48
N GLU A 152 -18.30 33.74 -8.93
CA GLU A 152 -17.20 33.12 -9.66
C GLU A 152 -17.62 31.78 -10.25
N ARG A 153 -18.34 30.97 -9.47
CA ARG A 153 -18.88 29.68 -9.89
C ARG A 153 -19.94 29.80 -10.99
N LYS A 154 -20.95 30.64 -10.80
CA LYS A 154 -22.08 30.82 -11.73
C LYS A 154 -21.63 31.36 -13.08
N TYR A 155 -20.76 32.37 -13.06
CA TYR A 155 -20.36 33.08 -14.28
C TYR A 155 -19.02 32.66 -14.86
N ARG A 156 -18.27 31.78 -14.16
CA ARG A 156 -16.90 31.32 -14.52
C ARG A 156 -15.98 32.49 -14.85
N LYS A 157 -16.04 33.53 -14.02
CA LYS A 157 -15.27 34.77 -14.14
C LYS A 157 -14.66 35.13 -12.79
N PRO A 158 -13.47 35.73 -12.74
CA PRO A 158 -12.88 36.20 -11.49
C PRO A 158 -13.77 37.23 -10.78
N ARG A 159 -13.83 37.21 -9.44
CA ARG A 159 -14.63 38.14 -8.62
C ARG A 159 -14.34 39.62 -8.84
N ASP A 160 -13.15 39.95 -9.34
CA ASP A 160 -12.75 41.34 -9.61
C ASP A 160 -13.60 41.98 -10.73
N LEU A 161 -14.34 41.16 -11.49
CA LEU A 161 -15.29 41.58 -12.52
C LEU A 161 -16.74 41.68 -12.01
N ALA A 162 -17.02 41.29 -10.77
CA ALA A 162 -18.36 41.36 -10.19
C ALA A 162 -18.72 42.80 -9.84
N THR A 163 -19.91 43.25 -10.25
CA THR A 163 -20.49 44.51 -9.78
C THR A 163 -21.29 44.29 -8.50
N ASP A 164 -21.59 45.37 -7.77
CA ASP A 164 -22.43 45.29 -6.56
C ASP A 164 -23.84 44.75 -6.89
N ASP A 165 -24.34 44.96 -8.11
CA ASP A 165 -25.63 44.42 -8.55
C ASP A 165 -25.53 42.91 -8.83
N ASP A 166 -24.41 42.43 -9.38
CA ASP A 166 -24.17 40.99 -9.61
C ASP A 166 -24.06 40.20 -8.29
N LEU A 167 -23.45 40.80 -7.26
CA LEU A 167 -23.33 40.16 -5.94
C LEU A 167 -24.64 40.15 -5.17
N ARG A 168 -25.57 41.09 -5.44
CA ARG A 168 -26.91 41.09 -4.84
C ARG A 168 -27.78 39.94 -5.32
N GLU A 169 -27.46 39.27 -6.43
CA GLU A 169 -28.17 38.06 -6.85
C GLU A 169 -28.06 36.93 -5.81
N PHE A 170 -27.06 36.98 -4.93
CA PHE A 170 -26.76 35.96 -3.92
C PHE A 170 -27.09 36.37 -2.48
N SER A 171 -27.79 37.49 -2.26
CA SER A 171 -28.12 37.92 -0.90
C SER A 171 -29.38 37.27 -0.33
N PHE A 172 -30.25 36.72 -1.18
CA PHE A 172 -31.49 35.98 -0.81
C PHE A 172 -32.37 36.63 0.28
N ASP A 173 -32.24 37.94 0.51
CA ASP A 173 -32.92 38.71 1.58
C ASP A 173 -34.46 38.74 1.44
N HIS A 174 -34.99 38.24 0.32
CA HIS A 174 -36.42 38.20 0.01
C HIS A 174 -37.10 36.91 0.51
N GLU A 175 -36.33 35.96 1.03
CA GLU A 175 -36.84 34.70 1.59
C GLU A 175 -37.23 34.84 3.06
N ASP A 176 -38.04 33.90 3.56
CA ASP A 176 -38.45 33.88 4.96
C ASP A 176 -37.22 33.80 5.88
N PRO A 177 -37.19 34.53 7.02
CA PRO A 177 -36.03 34.60 7.90
C PRO A 177 -35.59 33.21 8.36
N ILE A 178 -34.29 33.03 8.64
CA ILE A 178 -33.74 31.74 9.04
C ILE A 178 -34.51 31.25 10.29
N PRO A 179 -35.23 30.11 10.21
CA PRO A 179 -36.03 29.62 11.32
C PRO A 179 -35.12 29.11 12.43
N GLN A 180 -35.36 29.59 13.65
CA GLN A 180 -34.54 29.24 14.82
C GLN A 180 -34.79 27.81 15.26
N ALA A 181 -33.73 27.06 15.54
CA ALA A 181 -33.73 25.67 15.99
C ALA A 181 -34.42 25.37 17.36
N SER A 182 -35.42 26.12 17.82
CA SER A 182 -36.19 25.81 19.05
C SER A 182 -37.61 26.42 19.09
N PRO A 183 -38.65 25.68 19.55
CA PRO A 183 -39.91 26.27 19.96
C PRO A 183 -39.80 26.88 21.37
N ILE A 184 -40.12 28.16 21.50
CA ILE A 184 -40.31 28.83 22.78
C ILE A 184 -41.41 28.09 23.57
N GLN A 185 -41.05 27.39 24.66
CA GLN A 185 -41.98 27.14 25.77
C GLN A 185 -41.68 28.12 26.92
N SER A 186 -42.53 29.16 26.98
CA SER A 186 -42.85 29.99 28.16
C SER A 186 -43.65 29.14 29.20
N PRO A 187 -44.05 29.58 30.43
CA PRO A 187 -44.01 30.90 31.07
C PRO A 187 -43.65 30.91 32.58
N SER A 188 -43.21 32.05 33.11
CA SER A 188 -43.44 32.41 34.52
C SER A 188 -43.77 33.90 34.62
N ARG A 189 -45.06 34.21 34.46
CA ARG A 189 -45.66 35.37 35.09
C ARG A 189 -47.08 35.02 35.52
N SER A 190 -47.27 34.86 36.82
CA SER A 190 -48.51 35.27 37.48
C SER A 190 -48.62 36.81 37.43
N PRO A 191 -49.82 37.38 37.53
CA PRO A 191 -50.13 38.62 36.82
C PRO A 191 -49.99 39.89 37.70
N THR A 192 -49.71 40.98 36.98
CA THR A 192 -50.20 42.37 37.21
C THR A 192 -49.34 43.37 38.02
N ILE A 193 -49.28 44.57 37.42
CA ILE A 193 -49.06 45.95 37.94
C ILE A 193 -47.63 46.53 37.87
N SER A 194 -47.34 47.13 36.71
CA SER A 194 -47.01 48.56 36.46
C SER A 194 -45.91 49.33 37.26
N PRO A 195 -45.30 50.37 36.65
CA PRO A 195 -43.88 50.81 36.77
C PRO A 195 -43.73 52.07 37.70
N PRO A 196 -42.70 52.97 37.67
CA PRO A 196 -41.40 53.11 36.95
C PRO A 196 -40.24 53.57 37.93
N PRO A 197 -39.26 54.47 37.60
CA PRO A 197 -38.10 54.36 36.70
C PRO A 197 -36.70 54.72 37.33
N SER A 198 -35.62 54.46 36.57
CA SER A 198 -34.40 55.26 36.36
C SER A 198 -33.42 55.68 37.49
N THR A 199 -32.12 55.41 37.22
CA THR A 199 -30.85 56.12 37.59
C THR A 199 -30.27 55.92 39.02
N PRO A 200 -28.97 56.24 39.28
CA PRO A 200 -27.75 55.60 38.76
C PRO A 200 -26.62 55.47 39.85
N TYR A 201 -25.38 55.07 39.46
CA TYR A 201 -24.08 55.28 40.18
C TYR A 201 -23.84 54.49 41.51
N MET A 202 -22.86 53.56 41.56
CA MET A 202 -21.44 53.71 42.01
C MET A 202 -21.26 53.96 43.53
N PRO A 203 -20.09 53.73 44.20
CA PRO A 203 -18.74 53.45 43.67
C PRO A 203 -17.85 52.43 44.46
N SER A 204 -16.77 52.02 43.78
CA SER A 204 -15.34 52.01 44.19
C SER A 204 -14.85 51.30 45.47
N LEU A 205 -13.79 50.50 45.30
CA LEU A 205 -12.44 50.80 45.83
C LEU A 205 -11.41 50.14 44.89
N ASN A 206 -10.72 50.89 44.02
CA ASN A 206 -9.41 51.54 44.23
C ASN A 206 -8.28 50.60 44.71
N GLN A 207 -7.04 50.69 44.24
CA GLN A 207 -6.42 51.30 43.05
C GLN A 207 -4.94 50.88 43.11
N SER A 208 -4.34 50.82 41.93
CA SER A 208 -2.95 50.57 41.57
C SER A 208 -1.91 51.62 42.03
N ASN A 209 -0.63 51.23 42.06
CA ASN A 209 0.52 51.95 41.44
C ASN A 209 1.84 51.25 41.86
N SER A 210 2.99 51.28 41.18
CA SER A 210 3.46 51.74 39.86
C SER A 210 4.98 51.39 39.76
N GLY A 211 5.56 51.32 38.55
CA GLY A 211 6.89 51.89 38.25
C GLY A 211 8.22 51.12 38.50
N VAL A 212 8.64 50.28 37.53
CA VAL A 212 9.87 50.33 36.70
C VAL A 212 11.28 50.77 37.26
N LYS A 213 12.29 49.89 37.00
CA LYS A 213 13.74 50.05 36.57
C LYS A 213 14.95 49.83 37.55
N ARG A 214 15.66 48.70 37.26
CA ARG A 214 17.11 48.41 37.01
C ARG A 214 18.25 48.89 37.95
N SER A 215 19.12 47.93 38.38
CA SER A 215 20.56 47.79 38.00
C SER A 215 21.31 46.63 38.72
N ASP A 216 22.06 45.82 37.93
CA ASP A 216 23.36 45.12 38.13
C ASP A 216 23.63 44.22 39.38
N ALA A 217 24.33 43.07 39.38
CA ALA A 217 25.15 42.34 38.39
C ALA A 217 25.61 40.94 38.95
N MET A 218 25.79 39.96 38.02
CA MET A 218 26.80 38.86 37.96
C MET A 218 26.60 37.53 38.76
N PRO A 219 27.24 36.38 38.38
CA PRO A 219 26.82 35.47 37.28
C PRO A 219 26.89 33.96 37.65
N ARG A 220 26.22 33.06 36.92
CA ARG A 220 26.68 31.66 36.83
C ARG A 220 26.26 31.00 35.51
N ALA A 221 27.27 30.50 34.81
CA ALA A 221 27.18 29.84 33.52
C ALA A 221 26.60 28.42 33.63
N SER A 222 25.75 28.06 32.67
CA SER A 222 25.62 26.68 32.18
C SER A 222 25.27 26.73 30.69
N THR A 223 26.12 26.11 29.90
CA THR A 223 26.15 26.08 28.45
C THR A 223 25.05 25.17 27.90
N ARG A 224 24.02 25.73 27.26
CA ARG A 224 23.18 24.98 26.30
C ARG A 224 23.84 25.09 24.93
N ALA A 225 24.51 24.01 24.53
CA ALA A 225 24.94 23.79 23.16
C ALA A 225 23.71 23.78 22.22
N GLY A 226 23.88 24.38 21.04
CA GLY A 226 22.81 24.64 20.09
C GLY A 226 22.10 23.38 19.61
N LYS A 227 20.78 23.45 19.52
CA LYS A 227 20.02 22.61 18.60
C LYS A 227 20.56 22.88 17.20
N ALA A 228 21.11 21.85 16.56
CA ALA A 228 21.29 21.86 15.12
C ALA A 228 19.93 22.17 14.47
N PRO A 229 19.86 23.05 13.46
CA PRO A 229 18.62 23.29 12.76
C PRO A 229 18.16 21.97 12.11
N LEU A 230 16.91 21.62 12.36
CA LEU A 230 16.17 20.67 11.53
C LEU A 230 16.38 21.12 10.08
N ARG A 231 16.93 20.26 9.23
CA ARG A 231 16.95 20.53 7.79
C ARG A 231 15.49 20.69 7.36
N ALA A 232 15.08 21.91 7.03
CA ALA A 232 13.93 22.12 6.18
C ALA A 232 14.27 21.41 4.87
N TYR A 233 13.51 20.37 4.52
CA TYR A 233 13.51 19.91 3.14
C TYR A 233 12.85 21.03 2.33
N GLU A 234 13.52 21.52 1.29
CA GLU A 234 12.91 22.52 0.42
C GLU A 234 11.86 21.82 -0.44
N GLU A 235 10.60 22.23 -0.26
CA GLU A 235 9.42 21.83 -1.02
C GLU A 235 9.53 22.35 -2.46
N ALA A 236 10.08 21.53 -3.36
CA ALA A 236 10.15 21.84 -4.78
C ALA A 236 9.39 20.76 -5.59
N PRO A 237 8.69 21.15 -6.68
CA PRO A 237 8.02 20.22 -7.59
C PRO A 237 9.01 19.22 -8.18
N THR A 238 8.53 18.05 -8.58
CA THR A 238 9.36 16.99 -9.16
C THR A 238 10.00 17.49 -10.46
N VAL A 239 11.32 17.73 -10.44
CA VAL A 239 12.05 18.21 -11.62
C VAL A 239 12.52 17.02 -12.44
N ALA A 240 12.26 17.06 -13.75
CA ALA A 240 12.73 16.05 -14.69
C ALA A 240 14.27 15.88 -14.61
N PRO A 241 14.78 14.64 -14.59
CA PRO A 241 16.21 14.38 -14.65
C PRO A 241 16.81 14.84 -15.99
N SER A 242 18.12 15.09 -16.02
CA SER A 242 18.83 15.37 -17.26
C SER A 242 18.88 14.12 -18.15
N ALA A 243 18.50 14.26 -19.42
CA ALA A 243 18.55 13.16 -20.37
C ALA A 243 19.98 12.66 -20.63
N SER A 244 20.14 11.34 -20.64
CA SER A 244 21.36 10.72 -21.15
C SER A 244 21.43 10.85 -22.67
N LYS A 245 22.63 11.09 -23.21
CA LYS A 245 22.82 11.14 -24.67
C LYS A 245 22.57 9.78 -25.30
N ALA A 246 21.73 9.76 -26.32
CA ALA A 246 21.45 8.55 -27.10
C ALA A 246 22.75 7.98 -27.72
N PRO A 247 23.02 6.67 -27.57
CA PRO A 247 24.06 5.99 -28.34
C PRO A 247 23.72 5.93 -29.84
N GLU A 248 24.69 5.55 -30.68
CA GLU A 248 24.43 5.35 -32.12
C GLU A 248 23.41 4.22 -32.35
N ALA A 249 22.23 4.60 -32.85
CA ALA A 249 21.18 3.66 -33.22
C ALA A 249 21.56 2.85 -34.46
N ARG A 250 21.25 1.55 -34.44
CA ARG A 250 21.42 0.63 -35.57
C ARG A 250 20.12 0.36 -36.31
N GLU A 251 19.05 0.16 -35.56
CA GLU A 251 17.71 -0.16 -36.06
C GLU A 251 16.69 0.55 -35.16
N THR A 252 15.63 1.10 -35.75
CA THR A 252 14.51 1.71 -35.03
C THR A 252 13.36 0.71 -34.99
N LEU A 253 12.89 0.41 -33.78
CA LEU A 253 11.80 -0.54 -33.52
C LEU A 253 10.44 0.14 -33.36
N ALA A 254 10.42 1.35 -32.83
CA ALA A 254 9.23 2.20 -32.73
C ALA A 254 9.64 3.67 -32.81
N ASP A 255 8.78 4.50 -33.39
CA ASP A 255 8.94 5.95 -33.55
C ASP A 255 7.55 6.58 -33.60
N GLN A 256 7.17 7.33 -32.56
CA GLN A 256 5.84 7.91 -32.43
C GLN A 256 5.89 9.30 -31.80
N ASP A 257 4.98 10.17 -32.23
CA ASP A 257 4.78 11.50 -31.61
C ASP A 257 3.75 11.41 -30.47
N VAL A 258 4.14 11.87 -29.29
CA VAL A 258 3.38 11.71 -28.03
C VAL A 258 3.36 12.99 -27.20
N GLU A 259 2.35 13.12 -26.33
CA GLU A 259 2.39 14.07 -25.20
C GLU A 259 3.19 13.45 -24.06
N LEU A 260 3.97 14.26 -23.36
CA LEU A 260 4.84 13.82 -22.27
C LEU A 260 4.37 14.38 -20.94
N HIS A 261 4.14 13.51 -19.96
CA HIS A 261 3.77 13.86 -18.60
C HIS A 261 4.72 13.23 -17.58
N LEU A 262 4.97 13.93 -16.48
CA LEU A 262 5.78 13.46 -15.35
C LEU A 262 4.92 13.35 -14.10
N PHE A 263 5.03 12.23 -13.40
CA PHE A 263 4.38 12.06 -12.10
C PHE A 263 5.01 12.98 -11.07
N ASP A 264 4.20 13.84 -10.46
CA ASP A 264 4.62 14.66 -9.34
C ASP A 264 4.29 14.00 -8.01
N PHE A 265 5.32 13.77 -7.19
CA PHE A 265 5.16 13.12 -5.88
C PHE A 265 4.35 13.97 -4.90
N GLN A 266 4.23 15.29 -5.12
CA GLN A 266 3.48 16.15 -4.21
C GLN A 266 1.99 16.08 -4.50
N SER A 267 1.59 16.29 -5.75
CA SER A 267 0.19 16.22 -6.16
C SER A 267 -0.34 14.79 -6.28
N GLY A 268 0.54 13.81 -6.45
CA GLY A 268 0.15 12.42 -6.73
C GLY A 268 -0.44 12.25 -8.13
N THR A 269 -0.16 13.16 -9.07
CA THR A 269 -0.74 13.18 -10.41
C THR A 269 0.30 13.37 -11.51
N PHE A 270 -0.04 12.99 -12.74
CA PHE A 270 0.81 13.21 -13.91
C PHE A 270 0.63 14.63 -14.46
N VAL A 271 1.69 15.43 -14.39
CA VAL A 271 1.71 16.82 -14.86
C VAL A 271 2.31 16.88 -16.26
N LEU A 272 1.59 17.52 -17.19
CA LEU A 272 2.05 17.75 -18.57
C LEU A 272 3.37 18.51 -18.58
N GLN A 273 4.32 18.01 -19.35
CA GLN A 273 5.65 18.59 -19.52
C GLN A 273 5.84 19.18 -20.92
N ASP A 274 5.35 18.49 -21.94
CA ASP A 274 5.45 18.90 -23.35
C ASP A 274 4.32 18.25 -24.16
N GLU A 275 3.69 19.02 -25.05
CA GLU A 275 2.56 18.58 -25.88
C GLU A 275 3.01 17.75 -27.08
N SER A 276 4.29 17.81 -27.46
CA SER A 276 4.79 17.11 -28.65
C SER A 276 6.25 16.69 -28.49
N VAL A 277 6.43 15.42 -28.14
CA VAL A 277 7.72 14.75 -27.99
C VAL A 277 7.77 13.55 -28.93
N ASN A 278 8.90 13.35 -29.58
CA ASN A 278 9.15 12.16 -30.37
C ASN A 278 9.74 11.07 -29.46
N ALA A 279 9.05 9.92 -29.40
CA ALA A 279 9.42 8.77 -28.61
C ALA A 279 9.93 7.65 -29.52
N THR A 280 11.22 7.31 -29.38
CA THR A 280 11.88 6.30 -30.20
C THR A 280 12.44 5.16 -29.38
N VAL A 281 12.21 3.92 -29.84
CA VAL A 281 12.84 2.71 -29.33
C VAL A 281 13.83 2.21 -30.37
N THR A 282 15.10 2.11 -30.01
CA THR A 282 16.19 1.78 -30.95
C THR A 282 17.08 0.65 -30.44
N GLU A 283 17.64 -0.15 -31.35
CA GLU A 283 18.73 -1.07 -31.05
C GLU A 283 20.07 -0.32 -31.08
N ILE A 284 20.85 -0.45 -30.01
CA ILE A 284 22.21 0.14 -29.92
C ILE A 284 23.32 -0.94 -30.00
N GLY A 285 22.93 -2.21 -30.13
CA GLY A 285 23.81 -3.37 -30.29
C GLY A 285 24.10 -4.11 -28.98
N ASN A 286 24.75 -5.28 -29.06
CA ASN A 286 25.05 -6.14 -27.90
C ASN A 286 23.82 -6.51 -27.05
N TRP A 287 22.65 -6.70 -27.67
CA TRP A 287 21.36 -6.96 -26.99
C TRP A 287 20.91 -5.82 -26.07
N LYS A 288 21.38 -4.61 -26.34
CA LYS A 288 20.95 -3.39 -25.68
C LYS A 288 20.04 -2.59 -26.60
N TYR A 289 19.01 -2.04 -26.00
CA TYR A 289 17.99 -1.23 -26.65
C TYR A 289 17.81 0.05 -25.85
N TRP A 290 17.34 1.10 -26.50
CA TRP A 290 17.32 2.45 -25.95
C TRP A 290 15.98 3.11 -26.23
N LEU A 291 15.38 3.68 -25.18
CA LEU A 291 14.22 4.54 -25.26
C LEU A 291 14.71 5.99 -25.18
N GLN A 292 14.45 6.77 -26.21
CA GLN A 292 14.75 8.19 -26.28
C GLN A 292 13.47 9.00 -26.42
N LEU A 293 13.37 10.07 -25.63
CA LEU A 293 12.34 11.09 -25.73
C LEU A 293 13.01 12.43 -26.04
N ASN A 294 12.69 13.04 -27.17
CA ASN A 294 13.22 14.35 -27.53
C ASN A 294 12.15 15.25 -28.16
N SER A 295 12.31 16.55 -27.96
CA SER A 295 11.58 17.57 -28.71
C SER A 295 12.58 18.38 -29.54
N ASN A 296 12.08 19.27 -30.38
CA ASN A 296 12.94 20.09 -31.25
C ASN A 296 13.96 20.93 -30.47
N ASP A 297 13.65 21.25 -29.21
CA ASP A 297 14.43 22.18 -28.39
C ASP A 297 15.31 21.49 -27.34
N ARG A 298 15.02 20.23 -26.95
CA ARG A 298 15.77 19.50 -25.92
C ARG A 298 15.54 17.99 -25.94
N ASP A 299 16.51 17.26 -25.37
CA ASP A 299 16.33 15.86 -25.00
C ASP A 299 15.68 15.78 -23.60
N TRP A 300 14.55 15.07 -23.52
CA TRP A 300 13.78 14.91 -22.29
C TRP A 300 14.23 13.71 -21.47
N LEU A 301 14.49 12.58 -22.14
CA LEU A 301 14.82 11.32 -21.49
C LEU A 301 15.63 10.44 -22.43
N GLY A 302 16.59 9.72 -21.89
CA GLY A 302 17.27 8.63 -22.59
C GLY A 302 17.61 7.53 -21.60
N GLN A 303 17.12 6.31 -21.83
CA GLN A 303 17.45 5.16 -20.98
C GLN A 303 17.51 3.83 -21.73
N GLU A 304 18.22 2.88 -21.13
CA GLU A 304 18.25 1.50 -21.62
C GLU A 304 16.89 0.82 -21.39
N VAL A 305 16.39 0.09 -22.38
CA VAL A 305 15.16 -0.69 -22.27
C VAL A 305 15.48 -2.01 -21.58
N VAL A 306 15.23 -2.04 -20.28
CA VAL A 306 15.43 -3.18 -19.39
C VAL A 306 14.15 -3.48 -18.61
N PRO A 307 13.97 -4.68 -18.02
CA PRO A 307 12.75 -5.05 -17.31
C PRO A 307 12.32 -4.09 -16.18
N ASP A 308 13.27 -3.35 -15.61
CA ASP A 308 13.00 -2.34 -14.57
C ASP A 308 12.20 -1.13 -15.09
N ILE A 309 12.06 -0.96 -16.42
CA ILE A 309 11.22 0.10 -17.01
C ILE A 309 9.75 0.01 -16.59
N ASN A 310 9.30 -1.16 -16.08
CA ASN A 310 7.96 -1.42 -15.56
C ASN A 310 6.84 -0.87 -16.48
N PRO A 311 6.69 -1.43 -17.69
CA PRO A 311 5.79 -0.89 -18.70
C PRO A 311 4.33 -1.18 -18.35
N VAL A 312 3.48 -0.14 -18.35
CA VAL A 312 2.02 -0.26 -18.19
C VAL A 312 1.32 0.46 -19.34
N PHE A 313 0.53 -0.28 -20.12
CA PHE A 313 -0.23 0.25 -21.25
C PHE A 313 -1.72 0.35 -20.87
N ASN A 314 -2.33 1.48 -21.19
CA ASN A 314 -3.77 1.68 -21.07
C ASN A 314 -4.33 2.14 -22.42
N PHE A 315 -5.12 1.27 -23.04
CA PHE A 315 -5.66 1.47 -24.39
C PHE A 315 -6.91 2.35 -24.41
N GLU A 316 -7.54 2.58 -23.27
CA GLU A 316 -8.70 3.45 -23.13
C GLU A 316 -8.27 4.92 -23.09
N TYR A 317 -7.27 5.24 -22.25
CA TYR A 317 -6.69 6.58 -22.18
C TYR A 317 -5.58 6.81 -23.20
N LEU A 318 -5.29 5.82 -24.06
CA LEU A 318 -4.21 5.84 -25.05
C LEU A 318 -2.88 6.26 -24.43
N SER A 319 -2.50 5.61 -23.33
CA SER A 319 -1.33 6.00 -22.54
C SER A 319 -0.40 4.85 -22.22
N PHE A 320 0.88 5.20 -22.05
CA PHE A 320 1.95 4.30 -21.64
C PHE A 320 2.67 4.92 -20.45
N ILE A 321 2.67 4.22 -19.32
CA ILE A 321 3.32 4.64 -18.08
C ILE A 321 4.55 3.77 -17.84
N PHE A 322 5.66 4.37 -17.46
CA PHE A 322 6.92 3.67 -17.23
C PHE A 322 7.83 4.36 -16.22
N ASN A 323 8.78 3.60 -15.67
CA ASN A 323 9.78 4.10 -14.75
C ASN A 323 11.09 4.48 -15.43
N HIS A 324 11.72 5.53 -14.90
CA HIS A 324 13.08 5.95 -15.25
C HIS A 324 13.92 6.14 -13.99
N TYR A 325 15.17 5.72 -14.06
CA TYR A 325 16.11 5.79 -12.94
C TYR A 325 17.27 6.72 -13.29
N SER A 326 17.48 7.76 -12.48
CA SER A 326 18.63 8.65 -12.63
C SER A 326 19.90 8.03 -12.04
N ASP A 327 21.08 8.56 -12.44
CA ASP A 327 22.38 8.13 -11.90
C ASP A 327 22.48 8.26 -10.37
N ASP A 328 21.73 9.21 -9.79
CA ASP A 328 21.62 9.42 -8.35
C ASP A 328 20.73 8.38 -7.64
N GLY A 329 20.21 7.39 -8.36
CA GLY A 329 19.36 6.32 -7.83
C GLY A 329 17.89 6.71 -7.60
N ASN A 330 17.48 7.92 -8.01
CA ASN A 330 16.07 8.35 -7.93
C ASN A 330 15.26 7.72 -9.05
N ALA A 331 14.06 7.26 -8.71
CA ALA A 331 13.08 6.78 -9.68
C ALA A 331 12.08 7.88 -10.01
N PHE A 332 11.66 7.93 -11.26
CA PHE A 332 10.63 8.81 -11.80
C PHE A 332 9.60 7.97 -12.55
N SER A 333 8.36 8.43 -12.58
CA SER A 333 7.29 7.79 -13.37
C SER A 333 6.85 8.76 -14.46
N TRP A 334 6.94 8.32 -15.71
CA TRP A 334 6.58 9.10 -16.90
C TRP A 334 5.37 8.49 -17.56
N LEU A 335 4.55 9.34 -18.17
CA LEU A 335 3.40 8.93 -18.98
C LEU A 335 3.55 9.54 -20.38
N LEU A 336 3.48 8.68 -21.39
CA LEU A 336 3.32 9.06 -22.79
C LEU A 336 1.85 8.92 -23.17
N ARG A 337 1.26 9.95 -23.76
CA ARG A 337 -0.10 9.87 -24.30
C ARG A 337 -0.06 9.94 -25.82
N PHE A 338 -0.78 9.01 -26.45
CA PHE A 338 -0.83 8.80 -27.88
C PHE A 338 -2.14 9.37 -28.44
N LYS A 339 -2.10 9.81 -29.69
CA LYS A 339 -3.27 10.37 -30.39
C LYS A 339 -4.23 9.29 -30.87
N GLU A 340 -3.67 8.18 -31.33
CA GLU A 340 -4.40 7.09 -31.99
C GLU A 340 -4.01 5.76 -31.34
N ARG A 341 -4.95 4.80 -31.37
CA ARG A 341 -4.76 3.47 -30.82
C ARG A 341 -3.66 2.72 -31.57
N GLU A 342 -3.64 2.85 -32.88
CA GLU A 342 -2.66 2.22 -33.77
C GLU A 342 -1.23 2.64 -33.41
N CYS A 343 -0.99 3.92 -33.08
CA CYS A 343 0.31 4.41 -32.62
C CYS A 343 0.75 3.74 -31.31
N LEU A 344 -0.18 3.55 -30.37
CA LEU A 344 0.08 2.85 -29.11
C LEU A 344 0.42 1.38 -29.34
N GLU A 345 -0.32 0.69 -30.23
CA GLU A 345 -0.08 -0.72 -30.59
C GLU A 345 1.31 -0.90 -31.23
N GLU A 346 1.68 -0.03 -32.18
CA GLU A 346 3.01 -0.03 -32.81
C GLU A 346 4.13 0.21 -31.79
N PHE A 347 3.94 1.18 -30.89
CA PHE A 347 4.92 1.48 -29.85
C PHE A 347 5.06 0.34 -28.84
N GLN A 348 3.94 -0.25 -28.40
CA GLN A 348 3.92 -1.42 -27.53
C GLN A 348 4.69 -2.57 -28.17
N GLN A 349 4.41 -2.89 -29.44
CA GLN A 349 5.09 -3.96 -30.14
C GLN A 349 6.61 -3.74 -30.20
N GLY A 350 7.06 -2.53 -30.55
CA GLY A 350 8.48 -2.20 -30.61
C GLY A 350 9.19 -2.28 -29.24
N LEU A 351 8.54 -1.77 -28.18
CA LEU A 351 9.07 -1.84 -26.81
C LEU A 351 9.12 -3.28 -26.29
N MET A 352 8.07 -4.06 -26.51
CA MET A 352 8.01 -5.46 -26.05
C MET A 352 9.01 -6.33 -26.81
N GLN A 353 9.19 -6.09 -28.11
CA GLN A 353 10.25 -6.73 -28.88
C GLN A 353 11.63 -6.41 -28.27
N ALA A 354 11.91 -5.15 -27.95
CA ALA A 354 13.17 -4.75 -27.33
C ALA A 354 13.42 -5.45 -25.99
N LEU A 355 12.43 -5.48 -25.09
CA LEU A 355 12.53 -6.17 -23.81
C LEU A 355 12.77 -7.67 -23.99
N TRP A 356 12.04 -8.31 -24.90
CA TRP A 356 12.20 -9.74 -25.14
C TRP A 356 13.58 -10.08 -25.72
N GLU A 357 14.04 -9.32 -26.72
CA GLU A 357 15.36 -9.54 -27.33
C GLU A 357 16.50 -9.29 -26.34
N HIS A 358 16.37 -8.28 -25.47
CA HIS A 358 17.29 -8.00 -24.37
C HIS A 358 17.42 -9.21 -23.43
N SER A 359 16.30 -9.72 -22.93
CA SER A 359 16.28 -10.82 -21.97
C SER A 359 16.70 -12.16 -22.56
N ASN A 360 16.29 -12.46 -23.79
CA ASN A 360 16.54 -13.76 -24.44
C ASN A 360 17.85 -13.80 -25.23
N GLN A 361 18.52 -12.66 -25.40
CA GLN A 361 19.77 -12.51 -26.17
C GLN A 361 19.68 -13.20 -27.53
N THR A 362 18.51 -13.10 -28.16
CA THR A 362 18.17 -13.72 -29.43
C THR A 362 17.28 -12.75 -30.19
N LYS A 363 17.45 -12.65 -31.51
CA LYS A 363 16.60 -11.79 -32.34
C LYS A 363 15.18 -12.36 -32.40
N TRP A 364 14.19 -11.48 -32.29
CA TRP A 364 12.76 -11.79 -32.28
C TRP A 364 12.37 -12.64 -33.48
N LEU A 365 12.84 -12.27 -34.68
CA LEU A 365 12.58 -13.01 -35.92
C LEU A 365 13.14 -14.45 -35.94
N LYS A 366 14.07 -14.80 -35.05
CA LYS A 366 14.58 -16.17 -34.91
C LYS A 366 13.75 -17.02 -33.94
N ALA A 367 12.92 -16.40 -33.11
CA ALA A 367 11.99 -17.12 -32.24
C ALA A 367 10.90 -17.79 -33.10
N LYS A 368 10.39 -18.92 -32.64
CA LYS A 368 9.28 -19.57 -33.33
C LYS A 368 8.06 -18.66 -33.31
N ASP A 369 7.30 -18.63 -34.39
CA ASP A 369 6.09 -17.81 -34.54
C ASP A 369 5.18 -17.96 -33.31
N THR A 370 4.99 -19.18 -32.84
CA THR A 370 4.08 -19.46 -31.73
C THR A 370 4.64 -19.11 -30.35
N GLU A 371 5.95 -18.95 -30.24
CA GLU A 371 6.56 -18.38 -29.03
C GLU A 371 6.43 -16.86 -29.06
N ARG A 372 6.54 -16.23 -30.25
CA ARG A 372 6.31 -14.79 -30.44
C ARG A 372 4.87 -14.41 -30.15
N ASP A 373 3.92 -15.13 -30.73
CA ASP A 373 2.48 -14.87 -30.54
C ASP A 373 2.13 -14.99 -29.04
N TYR A 374 2.59 -16.06 -28.39
CA TYR A 374 2.35 -16.25 -26.95
C TYR A 374 2.92 -15.12 -26.10
N VAL A 375 4.12 -14.63 -26.42
CA VAL A 375 4.75 -13.53 -25.69
C VAL A 375 3.99 -12.22 -25.91
N LEU A 376 3.59 -11.90 -27.15
CA LEU A 376 2.80 -10.70 -27.43
C LEU A 376 1.45 -10.75 -26.74
N ASP A 377 0.76 -11.88 -26.79
CA ASP A 377 -0.53 -12.07 -26.12
C ASP A 377 -0.41 -11.96 -24.60
N ALA A 378 0.64 -12.54 -24.01
CA ALA A 378 0.93 -12.42 -22.57
C ALA A 378 1.22 -10.96 -22.17
N PHE A 379 1.81 -10.17 -23.06
CA PHE A 379 2.02 -8.74 -22.86
C PHE A 379 0.75 -7.90 -23.07
N ASN A 380 -0.21 -8.38 -23.87
CA ASN A 380 -1.49 -7.71 -24.07
C ASN A 380 -2.47 -7.92 -22.90
N ASP A 381 -2.39 -9.04 -22.18
CA ASP A 381 -3.14 -9.24 -20.92
C ASP A 381 -2.58 -8.37 -19.75
N LEU A 382 -1.52 -7.58 -20.00
CA LEU A 382 -1.01 -6.54 -19.10
C LEU A 382 -1.72 -5.19 -19.26
N VAL A 383 -2.65 -5.11 -20.19
CA VAL A 383 -3.44 -3.91 -20.42
C VAL A 383 -4.42 -3.77 -19.26
N LEU A 384 -4.42 -2.60 -18.64
CA LEU A 384 -5.53 -2.20 -17.77
C LEU A 384 -6.76 -2.03 -18.66
N GLU A 385 -7.61 -3.06 -18.71
CA GLU A 385 -8.98 -2.94 -19.23
C GLU A 385 -9.84 -2.36 -18.10
N ASP A 386 -10.13 -1.06 -18.12
CA ASP A 386 -11.13 -0.53 -17.19
C ASP A 386 -12.48 -1.06 -17.64
N LYS A 387 -13.02 -2.01 -16.87
CA LYS A 387 -14.38 -2.51 -17.06
C LYS A 387 -15.30 -1.65 -16.20
N ASP A 388 -15.91 -0.66 -16.85
CA ASP A 388 -17.00 0.22 -16.40
C ASP A 388 -16.77 0.89 -15.03
N ASP A 389 -16.68 2.23 -15.00
CA ASP A 389 -16.55 3.03 -13.76
C ASP A 389 -17.62 2.70 -12.70
N GLU A 390 -18.81 2.26 -13.11
CA GLU A 390 -19.88 1.78 -12.20
C GLU A 390 -19.44 0.55 -11.39
N ARG A 391 -18.66 -0.35 -12.00
CA ARG A 391 -18.12 -1.55 -11.34
C ARG A 391 -17.01 -1.23 -10.35
N GLU A 392 -16.31 -0.11 -10.53
CA GLU A 392 -15.34 0.38 -9.54
C GLU A 392 -16.01 1.00 -8.33
N ALA A 393 -17.14 1.68 -8.50
CA ALA A 393 -17.95 2.17 -7.37
C ALA A 393 -18.52 1.00 -6.57
N ASP A 394 -19.17 0.04 -7.23
CA ASP A 394 -19.67 -1.19 -6.59
C ASP A 394 -18.53 -2.00 -5.92
N ALA A 395 -17.35 -2.01 -6.52
CA ALA A 395 -16.18 -2.69 -5.95
C ALA A 395 -15.60 -1.98 -4.72
N ARG A 396 -15.78 -0.65 -4.60
CA ARG A 396 -15.39 0.09 -3.38
C ARG A 396 -16.36 -0.24 -2.26
N GLU A 397 -17.67 -0.27 -2.53
CA GLU A 397 -18.68 -0.71 -1.57
C GLU A 397 -18.45 -2.18 -1.14
N GLU A 398 -18.11 -3.08 -2.07
CA GLU A 398 -17.75 -4.47 -1.73
C GLU A 398 -16.46 -4.57 -0.90
N ASP A 399 -15.46 -3.74 -1.20
CA ASP A 399 -14.22 -3.68 -0.42
C ASP A 399 -14.51 -3.22 1.01
N GLU A 400 -15.42 -2.26 1.15
CA GLU A 400 -15.82 -1.73 2.45
C GLU A 400 -16.64 -2.75 3.24
N GLN A 401 -17.58 -3.44 2.61
CA GLN A 401 -18.30 -4.56 3.21
C GLN A 401 -17.37 -5.73 3.59
N GLU A 402 -16.37 -6.06 2.76
CA GLU A 402 -15.36 -7.08 3.12
C GLU A 402 -14.52 -6.65 4.31
N GLU A 403 -14.24 -5.36 4.45
CA GLU A 403 -13.58 -4.80 5.63
C GLU A 403 -14.52 -4.89 6.86
N GLU A 404 -15.81 -4.52 6.74
CA GLU A 404 -16.82 -4.60 7.80
C GLU A 404 -17.06 -6.04 8.29
N GLU A 405 -17.34 -6.99 7.38
CA GLU A 405 -17.52 -8.41 7.72
C GLU A 405 -16.28 -9.01 8.43
N TYR A 406 -15.10 -8.47 8.12
CA TYR A 406 -13.85 -8.86 8.75
C TYR A 406 -13.69 -8.27 10.16
N TYR A 407 -14.18 -7.04 10.40
CA TYR A 407 -14.23 -6.43 11.74
C TYR A 407 -15.19 -7.20 12.67
N ASP A 408 -16.39 -7.54 12.18
CA ASP A 408 -17.40 -8.29 12.96
C ASP A 408 -16.90 -9.67 13.42
N GLN A 409 -16.17 -10.39 12.56
CA GLN A 409 -15.64 -11.71 12.93
C GLN A 409 -14.49 -11.69 13.94
N GLU A 410 -13.80 -10.55 14.14
CA GLU A 410 -12.72 -10.43 15.13
C GLU A 410 -13.24 -9.95 16.50
N GLU A 411 -14.32 -9.15 16.58
CA GLU A 411 -14.96 -8.84 17.88
C GLU A 411 -15.46 -10.10 18.60
N GLU A 412 -15.87 -11.13 17.86
CA GLU A 412 -16.28 -12.42 18.45
C GLU A 412 -15.09 -13.26 19.00
N GLU A 413 -13.85 -12.99 18.56
CA GLU A 413 -12.64 -13.71 18.99
C GLU A 413 -11.83 -12.98 20.09
N ASP A 414 -12.06 -11.67 20.31
CA ASP A 414 -11.36 -10.84 21.30
C ASP A 414 -12.15 -10.65 22.62
N ASP A 415 -12.78 -11.71 23.13
CA ASP A 415 -13.38 -11.73 24.49
C ASP A 415 -12.35 -12.14 25.58
N GLY A 416 -11.07 -12.01 25.25
CA GLY A 416 -9.94 -12.35 26.11
C GLY A 416 -9.64 -11.26 27.13
N GLN A 417 -10.13 -11.45 28.36
CA GLN A 417 -9.84 -10.62 29.55
C GLN A 417 -8.50 -9.87 29.50
N ARG A 418 -8.59 -8.55 29.25
CA ARG A 418 -7.52 -7.56 29.40
C ARG A 418 -7.00 -7.65 30.85
N SER A 419 -5.92 -8.41 31.08
CA SER A 419 -5.34 -8.53 32.41
C SER A 419 -4.62 -7.22 32.75
N GLU A 420 -5.19 -6.43 33.65
CA GLU A 420 -4.49 -5.33 34.31
C GLU A 420 -3.43 -5.90 35.27
N HIS A 421 -2.26 -6.24 34.74
CA HIS A 421 -1.06 -6.39 35.56
C HIS A 421 -0.09 -5.26 35.21
N TYR A 422 -0.19 -4.17 35.97
CA TYR A 422 0.89 -3.20 36.10
C TYR A 422 2.05 -3.88 36.83
N ASP A 423 3.04 -4.41 36.11
CA ASP A 423 4.35 -4.67 36.70
C ASP A 423 5.17 -3.36 36.69
N SER A 424 5.06 -2.67 37.81
CA SER A 424 5.90 -1.56 38.22
C SER A 424 7.14 -2.11 38.94
N ASP A 425 8.12 -2.62 38.20
CA ASP A 425 9.55 -2.52 38.55
C ASP A 425 10.43 -3.17 37.46
N GLU A 426 10.75 -2.47 36.37
CA GLU A 426 12.00 -2.75 35.63
C GLU A 426 12.62 -1.43 35.16
N SER A 427 13.77 -1.12 35.78
CA SER A 427 14.64 0.00 35.47
C SER A 427 15.06 0.00 34.01
N GLU A 428 15.16 1.20 33.44
CA GLU A 428 15.81 1.47 32.16
C GLU A 428 17.26 0.92 32.16
N ASP A 429 17.45 -0.30 31.68
CA ASP A 429 18.74 -0.78 31.21
C ASP A 429 18.63 -0.95 29.69
N ASP A 430 19.57 -0.32 28.99
CA ASP A 430 19.72 -0.28 27.54
C ASP A 430 19.52 -1.68 26.91
N VAL A 431 18.35 -1.93 26.32
CA VAL A 431 18.13 -3.14 25.50
C VAL A 431 19.01 -2.98 24.25
N ILE A 432 20.10 -3.75 24.20
CA ILE A 432 20.98 -3.86 23.04
C ILE A 432 20.17 -4.45 21.90
N THR A 433 19.59 -3.58 21.04
CA THR A 433 18.75 -3.97 19.89
C THR A 433 19.55 -4.50 18.70
N ARG A 434 20.88 -4.52 18.79
CA ARG A 434 21.80 -4.95 17.72
C ARG A 434 22.95 -5.75 18.31
N ASP A 435 23.02 -7.03 17.97
CA ASP A 435 24.22 -7.83 18.19
C ASP A 435 25.43 -7.17 17.49
N GLU A 436 26.59 -7.16 18.15
CA GLU A 436 27.85 -6.65 17.58
C GLU A 436 28.37 -7.50 16.40
N ASP A 437 27.75 -8.67 16.14
CA ASP A 437 28.21 -9.65 15.15
C ASP A 437 27.88 -9.28 13.68
N GLY A 438 27.02 -8.28 13.47
CA GLY A 438 26.60 -7.80 12.14
C GLY A 438 25.71 -8.77 11.36
N ASN A 439 25.26 -9.87 11.95
CA ASN A 439 24.33 -10.80 11.31
C ASN A 439 22.92 -10.21 11.28
N VAL A 440 22.11 -10.60 10.29
CA VAL A 440 20.70 -10.21 10.18
C VAL A 440 19.84 -11.44 9.89
N ASN A 441 18.55 -11.35 10.19
CA ASN A 441 17.58 -12.40 9.87
C ASN A 441 17.59 -12.67 8.35
N SER A 442 17.54 -13.93 7.96
CA SER A 442 17.73 -14.36 6.56
C SER A 442 16.70 -15.37 6.06
N GLN A 443 16.10 -16.18 6.93
CA GLN A 443 15.07 -17.17 6.57
C GLN A 443 14.00 -17.21 7.65
N LEU A 444 12.77 -17.52 7.24
CA LEU A 444 11.63 -17.75 8.11
C LEU A 444 10.95 -19.06 7.71
N ALA A 445 10.71 -19.93 8.68
CA ALA A 445 9.85 -21.10 8.53
C ALA A 445 8.74 -21.07 9.58
N VAL A 446 7.50 -21.24 9.14
CA VAL A 446 6.31 -21.28 9.99
C VAL A 446 5.89 -22.74 10.16
N GLY A 447 5.76 -23.19 11.41
CA GLY A 447 5.30 -24.53 11.76
C GLY A 447 3.81 -24.70 11.46
N TYR A 448 3.43 -25.93 11.10
CA TYR A 448 2.05 -26.28 10.75
C TYR A 448 1.35 -27.03 11.88
N LYS A 449 2.10 -27.76 12.70
CA LYS A 449 1.59 -28.60 13.79
C LYS A 449 1.82 -27.97 15.15
N HIS A 450 2.99 -27.38 15.34
CA HIS A 450 3.30 -26.62 16.54
C HIS A 450 3.22 -25.15 16.16
N ASP A 451 2.42 -24.37 16.90
CA ASP A 451 2.27 -22.92 16.79
C ASP A 451 3.62 -22.21 17.07
N ARG A 452 4.57 -22.36 16.14
CA ARG A 452 5.94 -21.88 16.26
C ARG A 452 6.46 -21.40 14.92
N SER A 453 7.23 -20.33 14.96
CA SER A 453 8.02 -19.83 13.82
C SER A 453 9.50 -19.90 14.15
N PHE A 454 10.30 -20.21 13.15
CA PHE A 454 11.75 -20.34 13.24
C PHE A 454 12.40 -19.30 12.32
N VAL A 455 13.28 -18.48 12.87
CA VAL A 455 13.99 -17.43 12.13
C VAL A 455 15.48 -17.67 12.18
N VAL A 456 16.12 -17.77 11.02
CA VAL A 456 17.57 -17.96 10.90
C VAL A 456 18.25 -16.60 10.85
N ARG A 457 19.38 -16.47 11.56
CA ARG A 457 20.30 -15.33 11.47
C ARG A 457 21.73 -15.78 11.69
N GLY A 458 22.53 -15.61 10.66
CA GLY A 458 23.87 -16.19 10.62
C GLY A 458 23.79 -17.69 10.95
N SER A 459 24.47 -18.08 12.03
CA SER A 459 24.50 -19.47 12.53
C SER A 459 23.62 -19.71 13.77
N LYS A 460 22.64 -18.84 14.03
CA LYS A 460 21.65 -18.97 15.12
C LYS A 460 20.25 -19.14 14.53
N ILE A 461 19.36 -19.80 15.27
CA ILE A 461 17.94 -19.92 14.92
C ILE A 461 17.11 -19.50 16.14
N GLY A 462 16.30 -18.45 16.00
CA GLY A 462 15.31 -18.06 17.00
C GLY A 462 14.02 -18.84 16.83
N VAL A 463 13.44 -19.27 17.95
CA VAL A 463 12.17 -19.99 18.01
C VAL A 463 11.15 -19.10 18.68
N PHE A 464 10.07 -18.80 17.97
CA PHE A 464 9.00 -17.92 18.41
C PHE A 464 7.72 -18.73 18.51
N LYS A 465 7.05 -18.71 19.65
CA LYS A 465 5.76 -19.39 19.86
C LYS A 465 4.63 -18.43 19.47
N HIS A 466 3.60 -18.95 18.82
CA HIS A 466 2.38 -18.17 18.60
C HIS A 466 1.48 -18.32 19.81
N THR A 467 0.96 -17.22 20.30
CA THR A 467 0.08 -17.18 21.45
C THR A 467 -1.39 -17.18 21.00
N PRO A 468 -2.34 -17.55 21.87
CA PRO A 468 -3.77 -17.58 21.52
C PRO A 468 -4.34 -16.21 21.10
N ASP A 469 -3.76 -15.13 21.62
CA ASP A 469 -4.08 -13.73 21.31
C ASP A 469 -3.36 -13.22 20.04
N ASN A 470 -2.91 -14.10 19.16
CA ASN A 470 -2.24 -13.78 17.88
C ASN A 470 -0.98 -12.90 18.04
N HIS A 471 -0.23 -13.07 19.13
CA HIS A 471 1.10 -12.49 19.30
C HIS A 471 2.22 -13.53 19.08
N LEU A 472 3.47 -13.04 19.02
CA LEU A 472 4.67 -13.87 19.03
C LEU A 472 5.38 -13.71 20.36
N GLU A 473 5.78 -14.83 20.95
CA GLU A 473 6.61 -14.88 22.14
C GLU A 473 7.95 -15.53 21.80
N PHE A 474 9.07 -14.89 22.13
CA PHE A 474 10.38 -15.55 22.02
C PHE A 474 10.44 -16.73 22.99
N SER A 475 10.60 -17.93 22.45
CA SER A 475 10.67 -19.15 23.26
C SER A 475 12.12 -19.53 23.60
N THR A 476 12.99 -19.62 22.60
CA THR A 476 14.39 -20.02 22.79
C THR A 476 15.23 -19.72 21.54
N SER A 477 16.55 -19.79 21.66
CA SER A 477 17.48 -19.73 20.53
C SER A 477 18.33 -21.00 20.44
N ILE A 478 18.43 -21.54 19.23
CA ILE A 478 19.34 -22.62 18.88
C ILE A 478 20.63 -21.95 18.39
N SER A 479 21.65 -21.98 19.24
CA SER A 479 22.96 -21.39 18.96
C SER A 479 23.88 -22.37 18.24
N LYS A 480 24.75 -21.86 17.37
CA LYS A 480 25.81 -22.61 16.66
C LYS A 480 25.25 -23.76 15.82
N VAL A 481 24.59 -23.40 14.72
CA VAL A 481 24.30 -24.37 13.65
C VAL A 481 25.62 -24.89 13.09
N GLU A 482 26.03 -26.05 13.56
CA GLU A 482 27.28 -26.70 13.21
C GLU A 482 27.04 -28.09 12.63
N THR A 483 27.78 -28.42 11.58
CA THR A 483 27.81 -29.78 11.03
C THR A 483 28.21 -30.79 12.11
N PRO A 484 27.93 -32.10 11.92
CA PRO A 484 28.37 -33.14 12.86
C PRO A 484 29.90 -33.15 13.10
N ASN A 485 30.67 -32.55 12.20
CA ASN A 485 32.12 -32.38 12.29
C ASN A 485 32.56 -31.08 13.01
N GLY A 486 31.63 -30.29 13.54
CA GLY A 486 31.90 -29.03 14.26
C GLY A 486 32.16 -27.80 13.38
N LYS A 487 31.97 -27.89 12.05
CA LYS A 487 32.02 -26.72 11.17
C LYS A 487 30.71 -25.93 11.28
N VAL A 488 30.79 -24.69 11.76
CA VAL A 488 29.66 -23.75 11.78
C VAL A 488 29.36 -23.25 10.36
N PHE A 489 28.08 -23.13 10.00
CA PHE A 489 27.67 -22.55 8.72
C PHE A 489 26.37 -21.74 8.86
N ASN A 490 26.08 -20.92 7.86
CA ASN A 490 24.86 -20.13 7.77
C ASN A 490 23.88 -20.83 6.79
N PRO A 491 22.74 -21.37 7.25
CA PRO A 491 21.80 -22.04 6.37
C PRO A 491 21.30 -21.13 5.24
N LYS A 492 21.48 -21.55 3.99
CA LYS A 492 21.01 -20.82 2.80
C LYS A 492 19.51 -21.00 2.57
N LYS A 493 19.01 -22.20 2.85
CA LYS A 493 17.60 -22.57 2.73
C LYS A 493 17.26 -23.56 3.84
N ILE A 494 16.07 -23.40 4.40
CA ILE A 494 15.51 -24.29 5.42
C ILE A 494 14.13 -24.81 5.02
N MET A 495 13.75 -25.98 5.54
CA MET A 495 12.40 -26.52 5.44
C MET A 495 12.10 -27.35 6.69
N LEU A 496 10.95 -27.09 7.32
CA LEU A 496 10.44 -27.97 8.37
C LEU A 496 10.05 -29.32 7.79
N HIS A 497 10.20 -30.38 8.57
CA HIS A 497 10.02 -31.75 8.12
C HIS A 497 9.54 -32.67 9.24
N ALA A 498 8.83 -33.73 8.85
CA ALA A 498 8.32 -34.76 9.74
C ALA A 498 7.56 -34.20 10.97
N GLU A 499 6.45 -33.49 10.72
CA GLU A 499 5.58 -32.92 11.75
C GLU A 499 6.27 -31.86 12.63
N ASP A 500 7.05 -30.98 11.99
CA ASP A 500 7.88 -29.94 12.62
C ASP A 500 8.87 -30.46 13.68
N ARG A 501 9.22 -31.75 13.64
CA ARG A 501 10.25 -32.33 14.54
C ARG A 501 11.66 -32.10 14.02
N ASN A 502 11.81 -32.00 12.70
CA ASN A 502 13.10 -31.83 12.06
C ASN A 502 13.11 -30.56 11.21
N MET A 503 14.31 -29.98 11.06
CA MET A 503 14.59 -28.94 10.08
C MET A 503 15.68 -29.42 9.13
N ILE A 504 15.37 -29.42 7.84
CA ILE A 504 16.33 -29.71 6.77
C ILE A 504 16.99 -28.39 6.37
N MET A 505 18.31 -28.38 6.31
CA MET A 505 19.12 -27.19 6.03
C MET A 505 20.12 -27.45 4.91
N GLN A 506 20.30 -26.45 4.06
CA GLN A 506 21.29 -26.45 2.99
C GLN A 506 22.43 -25.48 3.32
N ASP A 507 23.67 -25.95 3.19
CA ASP A 507 24.88 -25.12 3.27
C ASP A 507 25.24 -24.60 1.87
N GLY A 508 25.59 -23.32 1.78
CA GLY A 508 26.04 -22.70 0.53
C GLY A 508 27.39 -23.23 0.05
N ASP A 509 28.25 -23.67 0.97
CA ASP A 509 29.57 -24.21 0.66
C ASP A 509 29.54 -25.70 0.26
N ASN A 510 28.48 -26.41 0.60
CA ASN A 510 28.34 -27.84 0.36
C ASN A 510 27.01 -28.15 -0.38
N PRO A 511 26.97 -27.94 -1.70
CA PRO A 511 25.74 -28.10 -2.48
C PRO A 511 25.33 -29.57 -2.68
N ASN A 512 26.15 -30.55 -2.28
CA ASN A 512 25.90 -31.98 -2.49
C ASN A 512 25.40 -32.70 -1.23
N SER A 513 25.37 -32.01 -0.08
CA SER A 513 24.84 -32.54 1.18
C SER A 513 23.72 -31.66 1.72
N LEU A 514 22.84 -32.26 2.51
CA LEU A 514 21.86 -31.57 3.35
C LEU A 514 22.06 -31.96 4.81
N PHE A 515 21.69 -31.08 5.72
CA PHE A 515 21.83 -31.31 7.16
C PHE A 515 20.45 -31.41 7.81
N ARG A 516 20.27 -32.39 8.68
CA ARG A 516 19.05 -32.56 9.46
C ARG A 516 19.31 -32.11 10.90
N MET A 517 18.61 -31.08 11.33
CA MET A 517 18.50 -30.71 12.73
C MET A 517 17.26 -31.34 13.35
N ASP A 518 17.45 -31.89 14.54
CA ASP A 518 16.36 -32.26 15.42
C ASP A 518 15.97 -31.04 16.26
N LEU A 519 14.71 -30.62 16.18
CA LEU A 519 14.22 -29.40 16.82
C LEU A 519 13.90 -29.59 18.30
N GLU A 520 13.75 -30.83 18.79
CA GLU A 520 13.61 -31.11 20.22
C GLU A 520 14.96 -30.93 20.94
N TYR A 521 16.05 -31.41 20.33
CA TYR A 521 17.40 -31.26 20.88
C TYR A 521 18.11 -29.97 20.48
N GLY A 522 17.66 -29.32 19.40
CA GLY A 522 18.30 -28.12 18.84
C GLY A 522 19.69 -28.39 18.26
N LYS A 523 19.92 -29.55 17.64
CA LYS A 523 21.23 -29.95 17.10
C LYS A 523 21.12 -30.64 15.76
N ILE A 524 22.15 -30.46 14.93
CA ILE A 524 22.31 -31.27 13.71
C ILE A 524 22.67 -32.69 14.12
N VAL A 525 21.81 -33.64 13.78
CA VAL A 525 21.95 -35.06 14.14
C VAL A 525 22.43 -35.90 12.96
N ASP A 526 22.14 -35.49 11.73
CA ASP A 526 22.56 -36.19 10.52
C ASP A 526 23.10 -35.24 9.44
N GLU A 527 24.08 -35.76 8.67
CA GLU A 527 24.46 -35.24 7.36
C GLU A 527 24.00 -36.22 6.27
N TRP A 528 23.27 -35.71 5.29
CA TRP A 528 22.73 -36.46 4.17
C TRP A 528 23.49 -36.09 2.90
N LYS A 529 24.47 -36.91 2.54
CA LYS A 529 25.12 -36.85 1.23
C LYS A 529 24.11 -37.26 0.16
N VAL A 530 23.69 -36.31 -0.68
CA VAL A 530 22.62 -36.55 -1.67
C VAL A 530 23.17 -37.31 -2.88
N HIS A 531 24.24 -36.80 -3.49
CA HIS A 531 24.91 -37.43 -4.64
C HIS A 531 26.28 -36.76 -4.87
N ASP A 532 27.25 -37.45 -5.46
CA ASP A 532 28.59 -36.88 -5.76
C ASP A 532 28.58 -35.81 -6.87
N ASP A 533 27.97 -36.11 -8.02
CA ASP A 533 27.98 -35.21 -9.19
C ASP A 533 26.75 -34.29 -9.35
N ILE A 534 25.66 -34.56 -8.64
CA ILE A 534 24.38 -33.86 -8.80
C ILE A 534 24.15 -33.00 -7.57
N PRO A 535 24.34 -31.67 -7.65
CA PRO A 535 24.07 -30.80 -6.52
C PRO A 535 22.58 -30.65 -6.25
N VAL A 536 22.25 -30.35 -5.01
CA VAL A 536 20.96 -29.79 -4.60
C VAL A 536 21.07 -28.28 -4.75
N ASN A 537 20.49 -27.73 -5.82
CA ASN A 537 20.34 -26.28 -5.97
C ASN A 537 19.23 -25.76 -5.05
N THR A 538 18.11 -26.48 -5.02
CA THR A 538 16.94 -26.18 -4.22
C THR A 538 16.19 -27.47 -3.93
N PHE A 539 15.35 -27.47 -2.90
CA PHE A 539 14.52 -28.60 -2.50
C PHE A 539 13.13 -28.13 -2.10
N ALA A 540 12.14 -29.00 -2.20
CA ALA A 540 10.74 -28.72 -1.93
C ALA A 540 10.09 -29.95 -1.27
N PRO A 541 9.00 -29.78 -0.51
CA PRO A 541 8.28 -30.93 0.04
C PRO A 541 7.71 -31.80 -1.10
N GLU A 542 7.37 -33.05 -0.81
CA GLU A 542 6.74 -33.93 -1.81
C GLU A 542 5.32 -33.46 -2.20
N LYS A 543 4.58 -32.95 -1.22
CA LYS A 543 3.25 -32.37 -1.34
C LYS A 543 3.19 -31.07 -0.55
N LYS A 544 2.27 -30.16 -0.90
CA LYS A 544 2.15 -28.83 -0.25
C LYS A 544 2.11 -28.91 1.29
N PHE A 545 1.45 -29.94 1.82
CA PHE A 545 1.26 -30.15 3.26
C PHE A 545 2.06 -31.34 3.82
N SER A 546 3.09 -31.83 3.13
CA SER A 546 3.90 -32.96 3.61
C SER A 546 4.48 -32.72 5.01
N GLN A 547 4.78 -31.47 5.39
CA GLN A 547 5.27 -31.13 6.72
C GLN A 547 4.31 -31.53 7.84
N MET A 548 3.00 -31.61 7.58
CA MET A 548 2.00 -32.04 8.58
C MET A 548 2.03 -33.55 8.87
N THR A 549 2.80 -34.30 8.10
CA THR A 549 2.83 -35.76 8.14
C THR A 549 4.22 -36.27 8.48
N GLY A 550 4.31 -37.55 8.83
CA GLY A 550 5.59 -38.25 8.98
C GLY A 550 6.31 -38.57 7.66
N GLU A 551 5.93 -37.95 6.53
CA GLU A 551 6.58 -38.16 5.24
C GLU A 551 8.08 -37.87 5.36
N GLN A 552 8.90 -38.79 4.85
CA GLN A 552 10.36 -38.72 4.99
C GLN A 552 11.02 -38.21 3.73
N THR A 553 10.41 -38.48 2.57
CA THR A 553 10.98 -38.13 1.29
C THR A 553 10.57 -36.73 0.87
N PHE A 554 11.40 -36.13 0.02
CA PHE A 554 11.15 -34.80 -0.51
C PHE A 554 11.84 -34.65 -1.87
N LEU A 555 11.61 -33.52 -2.53
CA LEU A 555 12.10 -33.27 -3.88
C LEU A 555 13.44 -32.52 -3.83
N GLY A 556 14.41 -33.02 -4.60
CA GLY A 556 15.67 -32.34 -4.88
C GLY A 556 15.71 -31.87 -6.34
N LEU A 557 16.27 -30.69 -6.54
CA LEU A 557 16.44 -30.10 -7.88
C LEU A 557 17.87 -29.62 -8.06
N SER A 558 18.41 -29.84 -9.26
CA SER A 558 19.71 -29.35 -9.70
C SER A 558 19.58 -28.46 -10.94
N ASN A 559 20.71 -28.05 -11.54
CA ASN A 559 20.72 -27.29 -12.79
C ASN A 559 19.98 -27.99 -13.96
N ASN A 560 19.86 -29.31 -13.95
CA ASN A 560 19.21 -30.04 -15.04
C ASN A 560 18.49 -31.31 -14.59
N ALA A 561 18.33 -31.55 -13.28
CA ALA A 561 17.69 -32.74 -12.78
C ALA A 561 16.61 -32.43 -11.74
N LEU A 562 15.57 -33.26 -11.72
CA LEU A 562 14.60 -33.38 -10.64
C LEU A 562 14.69 -34.81 -10.11
N TYR A 563 14.72 -34.98 -8.80
CA TYR A 563 14.85 -36.31 -8.19
C TYR A 563 14.22 -36.34 -6.81
N ARG A 564 13.96 -37.55 -6.34
CA ARG A 564 13.55 -37.81 -4.96
C ARG A 564 14.80 -37.88 -4.08
N ILE A 565 14.71 -37.31 -2.89
CA ILE A 565 15.66 -37.53 -1.81
C ILE A 565 14.97 -38.39 -0.75
N ASP A 566 15.56 -39.55 -0.46
CA ASP A 566 15.11 -40.43 0.63
C ASP A 566 16.23 -40.59 1.66
N PRO A 567 16.11 -39.95 2.84
CA PRO A 567 17.08 -40.04 3.93
C PRO A 567 17.37 -41.48 4.40
N ARG A 568 16.45 -42.42 4.16
CA ARG A 568 16.53 -43.81 4.65
C ARG A 568 17.46 -44.68 3.81
N LEU A 569 17.85 -44.24 2.61
CA LEU A 569 18.79 -44.98 1.76
C LEU A 569 20.17 -45.08 2.42
N GLN A 570 20.87 -46.18 2.18
CA GLN A 570 22.26 -46.33 2.60
C GLN A 570 23.20 -45.67 1.58
N GLY A 571 24.12 -44.84 2.04
CA GLY A 571 25.01 -44.07 1.17
C GLY A 571 24.31 -42.82 0.63
N ASP A 572 24.36 -42.65 -0.69
CA ASP A 572 23.75 -41.51 -1.40
C ASP A 572 22.22 -41.52 -1.24
N LYS A 573 21.64 -40.35 -0.97
CA LYS A 573 20.20 -40.20 -0.66
C LYS A 573 19.32 -39.96 -1.88
N LEU A 574 19.92 -39.78 -3.05
CA LEU A 574 19.20 -39.62 -4.31
C LEU A 574 18.58 -40.97 -4.73
N VAL A 575 17.29 -40.98 -5.08
CA VAL A 575 16.62 -42.18 -5.60
C VAL A 575 16.76 -42.26 -7.12
N ASP A 576 17.65 -43.11 -7.61
CA ASP A 576 17.96 -43.24 -9.04
C ASP A 576 16.75 -43.54 -9.93
N SER A 577 15.80 -44.36 -9.45
CA SER A 577 14.62 -44.73 -10.22
C SER A 577 13.67 -43.55 -10.48
N GLU A 578 13.79 -42.48 -9.72
CA GLU A 578 12.97 -41.27 -9.82
C GLU A 578 13.78 -40.04 -10.26
N LEU A 579 15.01 -40.26 -10.72
CA LEU A 579 15.85 -39.23 -11.30
C LEU A 579 15.39 -38.91 -12.72
N LYS A 580 14.94 -37.68 -12.92
CA LYS A 580 14.73 -37.09 -14.24
C LYS A 580 15.81 -36.07 -14.55
N GLN A 581 16.79 -36.45 -15.38
CA GLN A 581 17.82 -35.55 -15.88
C GLN A 581 17.57 -35.12 -17.33
N TYR A 582 17.78 -33.83 -17.61
CA TYR A 582 17.69 -33.24 -18.95
C TYR A 582 19.07 -33.04 -19.55
N ALA A 583 19.18 -33.20 -20.87
CA ALA A 583 20.43 -32.95 -21.60
C ALA A 583 20.87 -31.47 -21.49
N THR A 584 19.91 -30.55 -21.54
CA THR A 584 20.17 -29.12 -21.44
C THR A 584 20.21 -28.67 -19.98
N LYS A 585 21.17 -27.80 -19.65
CA LYS A 585 21.20 -27.08 -18.37
C LYS A 585 20.08 -26.04 -18.37
N ASN A 586 18.93 -26.41 -17.82
CA ASN A 586 17.77 -25.53 -17.73
C ASN A 586 17.94 -24.48 -16.62
N GLY A 587 18.73 -24.79 -15.59
CA GLY A 587 19.00 -23.93 -14.44
C GLY A 587 17.77 -23.80 -13.55
N PHE A 588 17.26 -24.91 -13.01
CA PHE A 588 16.10 -24.88 -12.12
C PHE A 588 16.42 -24.11 -10.83
N THR A 589 15.58 -23.13 -10.48
CA THR A 589 15.78 -22.17 -9.38
C THR A 589 14.74 -22.32 -8.28
N ALA A 590 13.49 -22.61 -8.63
CA ALA A 590 12.38 -22.71 -7.70
C ALA A 590 11.47 -23.90 -8.03
N ALA A 591 10.82 -24.44 -7.00
CA ALA A 591 9.87 -25.54 -7.13
C ALA A 591 8.80 -25.46 -6.05
N ALA A 592 7.61 -25.92 -6.39
CA ALA A 592 6.47 -26.02 -5.50
C ALA A 592 5.61 -27.22 -5.87
N THR A 593 4.81 -27.68 -4.91
CA THR A 593 3.99 -28.89 -5.06
C THR A 593 2.56 -28.66 -4.61
N THR A 594 1.61 -29.37 -5.21
CA THR A 594 0.20 -29.37 -4.82
C THR A 594 -0.09 -30.34 -3.66
N ASP A 595 -1.34 -30.35 -3.16
CA ASP A 595 -1.85 -31.33 -2.20
C ASP A 595 -1.71 -32.79 -2.70
N LYS A 596 -1.90 -33.00 -4.00
CA LYS A 596 -1.81 -34.29 -4.70
C LYS A 596 -0.38 -34.68 -5.03
N GLY A 597 0.59 -33.79 -4.86
CA GLY A 597 2.00 -34.02 -5.20
C GLY A 597 2.34 -33.78 -6.67
N TYR A 598 1.55 -32.97 -7.38
CA TYR A 598 1.97 -32.44 -8.67
C TYR A 598 3.06 -31.40 -8.47
N ILE A 599 3.97 -31.28 -9.44
CA ILE A 599 5.22 -30.55 -9.28
C ILE A 599 5.28 -29.43 -10.30
N ALA A 600 5.46 -28.20 -9.84
CA ALA A 600 5.81 -27.05 -10.67
C ALA A 600 7.30 -26.74 -10.46
N VAL A 601 8.02 -26.51 -11.54
CA VAL A 601 9.44 -26.13 -11.50
C VAL A 601 9.68 -24.94 -12.42
N ALA A 602 10.37 -23.94 -11.88
CA ALA A 602 10.77 -22.76 -12.61
C ALA A 602 12.29 -22.73 -12.83
N SER A 603 12.70 -22.07 -13.90
CA SER A 603 14.10 -21.91 -14.25
C SER A 603 14.60 -20.47 -14.07
N SER A 604 15.92 -20.34 -14.01
CA SER A 604 16.65 -19.06 -14.08
C SER A 604 16.40 -18.27 -15.36
N LYS A 605 15.81 -18.89 -16.39
CA LYS A 605 15.41 -18.22 -17.63
C LYS A 605 13.96 -17.74 -17.60
N GLY A 606 13.18 -18.12 -16.60
CA GLY A 606 11.77 -17.74 -16.47
C GLY A 606 10.76 -18.73 -17.06
N ASP A 607 11.19 -19.90 -17.56
CA ASP A 607 10.25 -20.93 -18.03
C ASP A 607 9.73 -21.79 -16.88
N ILE A 608 8.47 -22.22 -16.98
CA ILE A 608 7.79 -23.05 -15.97
C ILE A 608 7.41 -24.40 -16.56
N ARG A 609 7.63 -25.47 -15.80
CA ARG A 609 7.32 -26.85 -16.17
C ARG A 609 6.42 -27.49 -15.13
N MET A 610 5.36 -28.14 -15.58
CA MET A 610 4.38 -28.82 -14.74
C MET A 610 4.43 -30.34 -14.96
N PHE A 611 4.44 -31.09 -13.86
CA PHE A 611 4.53 -32.54 -13.85
C PHE A 611 3.42 -33.14 -12.98
N ASP A 612 2.87 -34.29 -13.40
CA ASP A 612 1.95 -35.09 -12.58
C ASP A 612 2.71 -35.96 -11.56
N ARG A 613 4.00 -36.24 -11.79
CA ARG A 613 4.89 -37.00 -10.91
C ARG A 613 6.37 -36.84 -11.31
N LEU A 614 7.28 -37.27 -10.44
CA LEU A 614 8.70 -37.38 -10.73
C LEU A 614 9.03 -38.46 -11.80
N GLY A 615 10.24 -38.37 -12.36
CA GLY A 615 10.78 -39.36 -13.30
C GLY A 615 10.28 -39.25 -14.74
N ILE A 616 9.31 -38.37 -15.04
CA ILE A 616 8.74 -38.23 -16.39
C ILE A 616 9.09 -36.88 -17.05
N ASN A 617 8.73 -36.73 -18.32
CA ASN A 617 8.75 -35.41 -18.96
C ASN A 617 7.59 -34.54 -18.46
N ALA A 618 7.80 -33.23 -18.40
CA ALA A 618 6.74 -32.27 -18.07
C ALA A 618 5.55 -32.43 -19.02
N LYS A 619 4.33 -32.33 -18.49
CA LYS A 619 3.11 -32.30 -19.31
C LYS A 619 2.97 -30.96 -19.99
N THR A 620 3.20 -29.90 -19.23
CA THR A 620 3.09 -28.52 -19.72
C THR A 620 4.44 -27.82 -19.57
N HIS A 621 4.80 -27.07 -20.61
CA HIS A 621 5.94 -26.17 -20.62
C HIS A 621 5.43 -24.77 -21.02
N ILE A 622 5.50 -23.85 -20.07
CA ILE A 622 5.19 -22.44 -20.24
C ILE A 622 6.51 -21.74 -20.61
N PRO A 623 6.59 -21.11 -21.80
CA PRO A 623 7.78 -20.36 -22.21
C PRO A 623 8.11 -19.22 -21.24
N ALA A 624 9.38 -18.82 -21.23
CA ALA A 624 9.82 -17.67 -20.46
C ALA A 624 9.24 -16.37 -21.03
N LEU A 625 8.78 -15.48 -20.13
CA LEU A 625 8.26 -14.16 -20.48
C LEU A 625 9.28 -13.02 -20.33
N GLY A 626 10.52 -13.31 -19.94
CA GLY A 626 11.61 -12.32 -19.98
C GLY A 626 12.46 -12.23 -18.71
N ASP A 627 11.93 -12.61 -17.55
CA ASP A 627 12.67 -12.45 -16.28
C ASP A 627 12.91 -13.76 -15.52
N PRO A 628 14.04 -13.87 -14.80
CA PRO A 628 14.31 -15.00 -13.93
C PRO A 628 13.26 -15.14 -12.83
N ILE A 629 12.77 -16.36 -12.63
CA ILE A 629 11.89 -16.69 -11.51
C ILE A 629 12.73 -17.00 -10.27
N ILE A 630 12.52 -16.23 -9.21
CA ILE A 630 13.21 -16.31 -7.92
C ILE A 630 12.40 -17.07 -6.85
N GLY A 631 11.09 -17.18 -7.04
CA GLY A 631 10.16 -17.85 -6.13
C GLY A 631 9.04 -18.55 -6.89
N LEU A 632 8.51 -19.64 -6.35
CA LEU A 632 7.39 -20.38 -6.93
C LEU A 632 6.52 -20.92 -5.79
N ASP A 633 5.21 -20.74 -5.90
CA ASP A 633 4.20 -21.37 -5.05
C ASP A 633 3.02 -21.85 -5.91
N VAL A 634 2.24 -22.79 -5.40
CA VAL A 634 1.09 -23.37 -6.10
C VAL A 634 -0.06 -23.53 -5.12
N SER A 635 -1.29 -23.22 -5.53
CA SER A 635 -2.48 -23.46 -4.70
C SER A 635 -2.61 -24.94 -4.34
N ALA A 636 -3.25 -25.26 -3.22
CA ALA A 636 -3.42 -26.63 -2.73
C ALA A 636 -3.99 -27.53 -3.82
N ASN A 637 -5.09 -27.10 -4.45
CA ASN A 637 -5.77 -27.83 -5.53
C ASN A 637 -5.00 -27.87 -6.87
N GLY A 638 -3.92 -27.11 -7.02
CA GLY A 638 -3.12 -27.01 -8.24
C GLY A 638 -3.69 -26.14 -9.35
N ARG A 639 -4.76 -25.38 -9.09
CA ARG A 639 -5.33 -24.45 -10.07
C ARG A 639 -4.41 -23.26 -10.33
N TRP A 640 -3.85 -22.64 -9.30
CA TRP A 640 -3.06 -21.42 -9.43
C TRP A 640 -1.58 -21.72 -9.27
N VAL A 641 -0.76 -21.29 -10.23
CA VAL A 641 0.70 -21.29 -10.11
C VAL A 641 1.18 -19.85 -10.01
N LEU A 642 1.87 -19.53 -8.92
CA LEU A 642 2.40 -18.21 -8.63
C LEU A 642 3.92 -18.21 -8.80
N ALA A 643 4.43 -17.43 -9.75
CA ALA A 643 5.85 -17.25 -9.96
C ALA A 643 6.29 -15.83 -9.60
N THR A 644 7.34 -15.71 -8.80
CA THR A 644 7.90 -14.43 -8.35
C THR A 644 9.12 -14.09 -9.20
N THR A 645 9.14 -12.88 -9.77
CA THR A 645 10.34 -12.28 -10.38
C THR A 645 10.85 -11.13 -9.49
N ARG A 646 11.90 -10.42 -9.91
CA ARG A 646 12.40 -9.26 -9.15
C ARG A 646 11.35 -8.15 -9.03
N THR A 647 10.63 -7.83 -10.10
CA THR A 647 9.81 -6.61 -10.20
C THR A 647 8.31 -6.87 -10.39
N TYR A 648 7.89 -8.12 -10.54
CA TYR A 648 6.48 -8.51 -10.66
C TYR A 648 6.26 -9.99 -10.32
N LEU A 649 5.00 -10.37 -10.12
CA LEU A 649 4.55 -11.74 -9.98
C LEU A 649 3.80 -12.18 -11.25
N LEU A 650 3.76 -13.47 -11.52
CA LEU A 650 2.94 -14.09 -12.56
C LEU A 650 1.98 -15.08 -11.90
N LEU A 651 0.69 -14.88 -12.07
CA LEU A 651 -0.38 -15.77 -11.63
C LEU A 651 -0.95 -16.52 -12.84
N ILE A 652 -0.82 -17.84 -12.83
CA ILE A 652 -1.15 -18.70 -13.98
C ILE A 652 -2.31 -19.61 -13.60
N ASP A 653 -3.40 -19.57 -14.38
CA ASP A 653 -4.47 -20.58 -14.28
C ASP A 653 -4.01 -21.87 -14.97
N ALA A 654 -3.75 -22.91 -14.19
CA ALA A 654 -3.39 -24.22 -14.68
C ALA A 654 -4.62 -25.04 -15.10
N LEU A 655 -5.85 -24.57 -14.89
CA LEU A 655 -7.07 -25.27 -15.33
C LEU A 655 -7.34 -25.00 -16.81
N GLN A 656 -7.55 -26.07 -17.59
CA GLN A 656 -8.01 -25.97 -18.97
C GLN A 656 -9.52 -25.66 -19.00
N SER A 657 -9.88 -24.48 -19.50
CA SER A 657 -11.26 -24.01 -19.63
C SER A 657 -11.96 -24.46 -20.91
N ASP A 658 -11.21 -24.98 -21.89
CA ASP A 658 -11.73 -25.37 -23.19
C ASP A 658 -11.03 -26.61 -23.79
N GLY A 659 -11.56 -27.05 -24.93
CA GLY A 659 -10.96 -28.11 -25.74
C GLY A 659 -11.08 -29.52 -25.15
N LYS A 660 -10.28 -30.45 -25.68
CA LYS A 660 -10.37 -31.89 -25.35
C LYS A 660 -10.07 -32.22 -23.88
N ASN A 661 -9.31 -31.37 -23.22
CA ASN A 661 -8.83 -31.56 -21.86
C ASN A 661 -9.54 -30.61 -20.87
N GLU A 662 -10.67 -30.03 -21.24
CA GLU A 662 -11.48 -29.18 -20.37
C GLU A 662 -11.67 -29.82 -18.98
N GLY A 663 -11.47 -29.02 -17.93
CA GLY A 663 -11.54 -29.45 -16.54
C GLY A 663 -10.30 -30.23 -16.04
N LYS A 664 -9.26 -30.39 -16.86
CA LYS A 664 -7.97 -30.97 -16.44
C LYS A 664 -6.91 -29.92 -16.19
N LEU A 665 -6.09 -30.18 -15.18
CA LEU A 665 -4.96 -29.30 -14.87
C LEU A 665 -3.81 -29.49 -15.89
N GLY A 666 -3.05 -28.42 -16.11
CA GLY A 666 -1.80 -28.40 -16.88
C GLY A 666 -0.74 -29.37 -16.35
N PHE A 667 -0.86 -29.75 -15.08
CA PHE A 667 -0.06 -30.81 -14.45
C PHE A 667 -0.40 -32.20 -14.97
N GLU A 668 -1.66 -32.48 -15.31
CA GLU A 668 -2.14 -33.79 -15.75
C GLU A 668 -2.06 -33.93 -17.28
N LYS A 669 -2.46 -32.88 -18.00
CA LYS A 669 -2.58 -32.84 -19.46
C LYS A 669 -1.96 -31.56 -19.99
N SER A 670 -1.21 -31.68 -21.07
CA SER A 670 -0.65 -30.54 -21.79
C SER A 670 -1.77 -29.64 -22.31
N PHE A 671 -1.61 -28.33 -22.14
CA PHE A 671 -2.41 -27.36 -22.89
C PHE A 671 -2.24 -27.55 -24.40
N ALA A 672 -3.30 -27.26 -25.15
CA ALA A 672 -3.19 -27.13 -26.60
C ALA A 672 -2.24 -25.98 -26.95
N LYS A 673 -1.66 -26.03 -28.15
CA LYS A 673 -0.68 -25.04 -28.61
C LYS A 673 -1.23 -23.61 -28.56
N ASP A 674 -2.50 -23.46 -28.93
CA ASP A 674 -3.18 -22.17 -29.07
C ASP A 674 -4.07 -21.84 -27.84
N SER A 675 -4.08 -22.72 -26.83
CA SER A 675 -4.82 -22.54 -25.57
C SER A 675 -3.89 -22.56 -24.36
N LYS A 676 -2.61 -22.19 -24.52
CA LYS A 676 -1.70 -22.07 -23.37
C LYS A 676 -2.22 -20.98 -22.44
N PRO A 677 -2.11 -21.16 -21.11
CA PRO A 677 -2.63 -20.19 -20.17
C PRO A 677 -1.82 -18.90 -20.28
N GLN A 678 -2.50 -17.76 -20.32
CA GLN A 678 -1.86 -16.45 -20.26
C GLN A 678 -1.62 -16.08 -18.80
N PRO A 679 -0.37 -15.82 -18.38
CA PRO A 679 -0.08 -15.43 -17.01
C PRO A 679 -0.56 -14.01 -16.73
N ARG A 680 -1.34 -13.82 -15.66
CA ARG A 680 -1.68 -12.49 -15.14
C ARG A 680 -0.47 -11.92 -14.40
N ARG A 681 0.04 -10.77 -14.85
CA ARG A 681 1.15 -10.09 -14.17
C ARG A 681 0.62 -9.22 -13.03
N LEU A 682 1.14 -9.45 -11.84
CA LEU A 682 0.85 -8.63 -10.67
C LEU A 682 2.08 -7.77 -10.41
N ALA A 683 1.98 -6.47 -10.68
CA ALA A 683 3.05 -5.51 -10.46
C ALA A 683 2.50 -4.30 -9.68
N LEU A 684 3.39 -3.59 -8.99
CA LEU A 684 3.05 -2.28 -8.46
C LEU A 684 2.96 -1.29 -9.62
N THR A 685 2.06 -0.31 -9.51
CA THR A 685 1.96 0.76 -10.51
C THR A 685 3.29 1.53 -10.58
N PRO A 686 3.68 2.04 -11.77
CA PRO A 686 4.92 2.78 -11.91
C PRO A 686 5.02 4.00 -10.98
N SER A 687 3.90 4.66 -10.67
CA SER A 687 3.82 5.73 -9.67
C SER A 687 4.22 5.23 -8.28
N HIS A 688 3.66 4.12 -7.80
CA HIS A 688 4.04 3.53 -6.51
C HIS A 688 5.50 3.06 -6.51
N VAL A 689 5.99 2.42 -7.57
CA VAL A 689 7.41 2.03 -7.67
C VAL A 689 8.33 3.24 -7.57
N ALA A 690 8.02 4.32 -8.30
CA ALA A 690 8.79 5.55 -8.26
C ALA A 690 8.79 6.15 -6.84
N GLN A 691 7.64 6.17 -6.19
CA GLN A 691 7.50 6.71 -4.83
C GLN A 691 8.23 5.85 -3.79
N PHE A 692 8.12 4.53 -3.87
CA PHE A 692 8.83 3.59 -2.99
C PHE A 692 10.33 3.83 -3.06
N GLN A 693 10.89 3.92 -4.26
CA GLN A 693 12.31 4.15 -4.45
C GLN A 693 12.72 5.60 -4.14
N HIS A 694 11.86 6.58 -4.36
CA HIS A 694 12.10 7.96 -3.94
C HIS A 694 12.28 8.05 -2.42
N GLU A 695 11.40 7.36 -1.68
CA GLU A 695 11.34 7.35 -0.21
C GLU A 695 12.44 6.49 0.43
N THR A 696 12.75 5.34 -0.17
CA THR A 696 13.68 4.36 0.45
C THR A 696 15.08 4.38 -0.14
N LYS A 697 15.24 4.92 -1.35
CA LYS A 697 16.46 4.80 -2.18
C LYS A 697 16.85 3.34 -2.50
N VAL A 698 15.92 2.41 -2.33
CA VAL A 698 16.10 0.99 -2.64
C VAL A 698 15.28 0.64 -3.88
N ALA A 699 15.90 -0.06 -4.82
CA ALA A 699 15.23 -0.54 -6.02
C ALA A 699 14.21 -1.63 -5.69
N LEU A 700 13.16 -1.73 -6.50
CA LEU A 700 12.13 -2.76 -6.37
C LEU A 700 12.76 -4.17 -6.47
N SER A 701 12.55 -4.99 -5.46
CA SER A 701 13.01 -6.38 -5.45
C SER A 701 12.13 -7.21 -4.52
N PHE A 702 11.22 -7.98 -5.09
CA PHE A 702 10.31 -8.84 -4.33
C PHE A 702 11.04 -9.98 -3.60
N THR A 703 10.57 -10.28 -2.40
CA THR A 703 10.81 -11.58 -1.73
C THR A 703 9.95 -12.66 -2.40
N PRO A 704 10.32 -13.96 -2.30
CA PRO A 704 9.48 -15.03 -2.83
C PRO A 704 8.04 -14.95 -2.31
N ALA A 705 7.09 -14.77 -3.23
CA ALA A 705 5.68 -14.62 -2.90
C ALA A 705 5.04 -15.96 -2.52
N ARG A 706 4.06 -15.92 -1.62
CA ARG A 706 3.35 -17.11 -1.12
C ARG A 706 1.85 -16.88 -1.07
N PHE A 707 1.08 -17.94 -1.27
CA PHE A 707 -0.33 -17.94 -0.93
C PHE A 707 -0.52 -18.07 0.59
N ASN A 708 -1.67 -17.61 1.11
CA ASN A 708 -2.15 -18.06 2.41
C ASN A 708 -2.35 -19.58 2.38
N THR A 709 -2.01 -20.29 3.46
CA THR A 709 -2.04 -21.77 3.46
C THR A 709 -2.89 -22.32 4.60
N GLY A 710 -3.84 -23.20 4.30
CA GLY A 710 -4.59 -24.01 5.26
C GLY A 710 -5.12 -25.29 4.60
N PRO A 711 -5.30 -26.41 5.34
CA PRO A 711 -5.72 -27.70 4.76
C PRO A 711 -7.12 -27.67 4.15
N ASP A 712 -8.01 -26.86 4.73
CA ASP A 712 -9.43 -26.79 4.40
C ASP A 712 -9.86 -25.39 3.92
N ALA A 713 -8.90 -24.52 3.62
CA ALA A 713 -9.14 -23.15 3.17
C ALA A 713 -8.60 -22.98 1.75
N ASP A 714 -9.43 -22.42 0.85
CA ASP A 714 -8.96 -21.99 -0.45
C ASP A 714 -8.01 -20.79 -0.30
N GLU A 715 -7.00 -20.73 -1.16
CA GLU A 715 -6.13 -19.57 -1.25
C GLU A 715 -6.94 -18.32 -1.66
N THR A 716 -6.85 -17.25 -0.87
CA THR A 716 -7.54 -15.97 -1.08
C THR A 716 -6.57 -14.81 -1.27
N THR A 717 -5.35 -14.91 -0.73
CA THR A 717 -4.39 -13.80 -0.62
C THR A 717 -2.99 -14.25 -1.01
N ILE A 718 -2.26 -13.38 -1.69
CA ILE A 718 -0.84 -13.53 -1.98
C ILE A 718 -0.07 -12.52 -1.12
N ILE A 719 1.04 -12.93 -0.51
CA ILE A 719 1.97 -12.04 0.20
C ILE A 719 3.36 -12.03 -0.45
N THR A 720 3.99 -10.87 -0.49
CA THR A 720 5.45 -10.71 -0.66
C THR A 720 5.88 -9.40 0.00
N ALA A 721 7.17 -9.08 -0.02
CA ALA A 721 7.73 -7.84 0.47
C ALA A 721 8.75 -7.26 -0.51
N THR A 722 8.99 -5.95 -0.45
CA THR A 722 10.07 -5.25 -1.16
C THR A 722 10.63 -4.14 -0.29
N GLY A 723 11.95 -4.19 -0.02
CA GLY A 723 12.57 -3.27 0.93
C GLY A 723 11.83 -3.26 2.27
N PRO A 724 11.38 -2.09 2.78
CA PRO A 724 10.64 -1.99 4.04
C PRO A 724 9.13 -2.22 3.90
N PHE A 725 8.62 -2.62 2.73
CA PHE A 725 7.18 -2.77 2.50
C PHE A 725 6.76 -4.23 2.44
N ILE A 726 5.72 -4.59 3.19
CA ILE A 726 4.94 -5.82 2.93
C ILE A 726 3.80 -5.46 1.99
N ILE A 727 3.52 -6.35 1.06
CA ILE A 727 2.47 -6.19 0.06
C ILE A 727 1.62 -7.45 0.02
N THR A 728 0.30 -7.29 0.06
CA THR A 728 -0.66 -8.37 -0.11
C THR A 728 -1.56 -8.11 -1.30
N TRP A 729 -1.77 -9.10 -2.17
CA TRP A 729 -2.76 -9.06 -3.26
C TRP A 729 -3.96 -9.92 -2.89
N SER A 730 -5.17 -9.39 -3.10
CA SER A 730 -6.40 -10.19 -3.02
C SER A 730 -6.63 -10.93 -4.33
N LEU A 731 -6.76 -12.27 -4.27
CA LEU A 731 -7.06 -13.08 -5.45
C LEU A 731 -8.42 -12.73 -6.04
N LYS A 732 -9.43 -12.42 -5.22
CA LYS A 732 -10.75 -11.97 -5.70
C LYS A 732 -10.58 -10.73 -6.59
N LYS A 733 -9.86 -9.71 -6.09
CA LYS A 733 -9.62 -8.44 -6.81
C LYS A 733 -8.78 -8.64 -8.07
N VAL A 734 -7.72 -9.46 -7.99
CA VAL A 734 -6.86 -9.81 -9.13
C VAL A 734 -7.64 -10.52 -10.24
N LEU A 735 -8.48 -11.50 -9.88
CA LEU A 735 -9.26 -12.27 -10.87
C LEU A 735 -10.40 -11.45 -11.47
N ALA A 736 -10.93 -10.47 -10.72
CA ALA A 736 -11.89 -9.50 -11.22
C ALA A 736 -11.26 -8.42 -12.13
N GLY A 737 -9.92 -8.30 -12.15
CA GLY A 737 -9.22 -7.27 -12.92
C GLY A 737 -9.32 -5.87 -12.31
N ARG A 738 -9.45 -5.75 -10.97
CA ARG A 738 -9.57 -4.45 -10.30
C ARG A 738 -8.27 -3.64 -10.39
N LYS A 739 -8.41 -2.31 -10.41
CA LYS A 739 -7.28 -1.38 -10.21
C LYS A 739 -6.66 -1.57 -8.82
N ASP A 740 -5.33 -1.47 -8.76
CA ASP A 740 -4.52 -1.59 -7.54
C ASP A 740 -5.01 -2.68 -6.56
N PRO A 741 -4.98 -3.97 -6.95
CA PRO A 741 -5.56 -5.05 -6.15
C PRO A 741 -4.71 -5.43 -4.93
N TYR A 742 -3.84 -4.53 -4.45
CA TYR A 742 -2.87 -4.76 -3.39
C TYR A 742 -2.92 -3.71 -2.28
N SER A 743 -2.61 -4.16 -1.08
CA SER A 743 -2.45 -3.34 0.13
C SER A 743 -1.01 -3.42 0.63
N ILE A 744 -0.55 -2.39 1.32
CA ILE A 744 0.83 -2.23 1.75
C ILE A 744 0.94 -1.90 3.24
N LYS A 745 2.07 -2.27 3.85
CA LYS A 745 2.48 -1.75 5.16
C LYS A 745 3.98 -1.47 5.17
N ARG A 746 4.35 -0.24 5.57
CA ARG A 746 5.74 0.20 5.68
C ARG A 746 6.31 -0.07 7.08
N TYR A 747 7.53 -0.58 7.11
CA TYR A 747 8.35 -0.76 8.31
C TYR A 747 9.52 0.24 8.33
N ALA A 748 10.19 0.33 9.49
CA ALA A 748 11.37 1.18 9.64
C ALA A 748 12.64 0.57 9.04
N GLU A 749 12.67 -0.76 8.89
CA GLU A 749 13.80 -1.53 8.33
C GLU A 749 13.29 -2.49 7.25
N ASP A 750 14.20 -3.00 6.41
CA ASP A 750 13.87 -3.92 5.34
C ASP A 750 13.30 -5.25 5.85
N VAL A 751 12.19 -5.68 5.27
CA VAL A 751 11.64 -7.02 5.48
C VAL A 751 12.59 -8.05 4.85
N LYS A 752 13.04 -9.01 5.64
CA LYS A 752 13.97 -10.07 5.20
C LYS A 752 13.24 -11.35 4.85
N ALA A 753 12.15 -11.65 5.54
CA ALA A 753 11.26 -12.74 5.20
C ALA A 753 9.87 -12.49 5.79
N ASP A 754 8.86 -13.01 5.11
CA ASP A 754 7.44 -12.88 5.45
C ASP A 754 6.72 -14.19 5.14
N ASN A 755 5.72 -14.56 5.94
CA ASN A 755 4.85 -15.69 5.66
C ASN A 755 3.54 -15.59 6.46
N PHE A 756 2.48 -16.24 5.98
CA PHE A 756 1.25 -16.38 6.75
C PHE A 756 1.44 -17.29 7.96
N ARG A 757 0.68 -17.02 9.03
CA ARG A 757 0.42 -18.02 10.06
C ARG A 757 -0.34 -19.19 9.41
N PHE A 758 0.07 -20.42 9.72
CA PHE A 758 -0.58 -21.59 9.14
C PHE A 758 -2.07 -21.65 9.54
N GLY A 759 -2.94 -21.94 8.57
CA GLY A 759 -4.40 -22.02 8.78
C GLY A 759 -5.10 -20.66 8.88
N SER A 760 -4.40 -19.55 8.63
CA SER A 760 -4.96 -18.20 8.71
C SER A 760 -4.51 -17.35 7.53
N ASP A 761 -5.41 -16.56 6.95
CA ASP A 761 -5.07 -15.45 6.04
C ASP A 761 -5.03 -14.09 6.76
N LYS A 762 -5.37 -14.09 8.05
CA LYS A 762 -5.47 -12.92 8.93
C LYS A 762 -4.13 -12.46 9.47
N ASN A 763 -3.24 -13.39 9.78
CA ASN A 763 -2.01 -13.10 10.52
C ASN A 763 -0.75 -13.39 9.69
N ILE A 764 0.17 -12.44 9.69
CA ILE A 764 1.42 -12.47 8.93
C ILE A 764 2.59 -12.41 9.91
N VAL A 765 3.51 -13.36 9.81
CA VAL A 765 4.78 -13.35 10.53
C VAL A 765 5.82 -12.64 9.66
N VAL A 766 6.48 -11.64 10.24
CA VAL A 766 7.42 -10.75 9.56
C VAL A 766 8.77 -10.79 10.26
N ALA A 767 9.83 -11.12 9.53
CA ALA A 767 11.19 -11.02 10.01
C ALA A 767 11.85 -9.75 9.42
N LEU A 768 12.08 -8.76 10.28
CA LEU A 768 12.94 -7.60 10.02
C LEU A 768 14.42 -7.98 10.27
N PRO A 769 15.42 -7.12 10.05
CA PRO A 769 16.81 -7.51 10.21
C PRO A 769 17.15 -7.99 11.63
N ASN A 770 16.54 -7.37 12.64
CA ASN A 770 16.80 -7.64 14.07
C ASN A 770 15.55 -7.98 14.89
N GLU A 771 14.37 -8.03 14.27
CA GLU A 771 13.10 -8.16 14.98
C GLU A 771 12.20 -9.17 14.25
N VAL A 772 11.29 -9.78 15.00
CA VAL A 772 10.25 -10.64 14.44
C VAL A 772 8.91 -10.19 15.01
N ASN A 773 7.97 -9.91 14.11
CA ASN A 773 6.67 -9.32 14.44
C ASN A 773 5.55 -10.19 13.87
N MET A 774 4.41 -10.24 14.57
CA MET A 774 3.15 -10.68 13.97
C MET A 774 2.33 -9.46 13.61
N VAL A 775 1.71 -9.48 12.44
CA VAL A 775 0.90 -8.38 11.94
C VAL A 775 -0.39 -8.92 11.36
N ALA A 776 -1.50 -8.36 11.83
CA ALA A 776 -2.80 -8.59 11.24
C ALA A 776 -2.88 -7.98 9.83
N ARG A 777 -3.50 -8.68 8.89
CA ARG A 777 -3.69 -8.26 7.50
C ARG A 777 -4.44 -6.93 7.42
N ARG A 778 -5.40 -6.68 8.32
CA ARG A 778 -6.13 -5.40 8.44
C ARG A 778 -5.23 -4.18 8.67
N ALA A 779 -4.02 -4.38 9.19
CA ALA A 779 -3.06 -3.29 9.38
C ALA A 779 -2.36 -2.85 8.07
N LEU A 780 -2.61 -3.54 6.95
CA LEU A 780 -2.14 -3.13 5.63
C LEU A 780 -3.19 -2.20 5.02
N GLN A 781 -2.74 -1.10 4.44
CA GLN A 781 -3.59 -0.05 3.89
C GLN A 781 -3.45 0.01 2.37
N ARG A 782 -4.43 0.63 1.70
CA ARG A 782 -4.27 0.97 0.28
C ARG A 782 -3.00 1.82 0.09
N PRO A 783 -2.26 1.63 -1.02
CA PRO A 783 -1.09 2.43 -1.34
C PRO A 783 -1.53 3.88 -1.66
N THR A 784 -1.32 4.79 -0.72
CA THR A 784 -1.49 6.23 -0.88
C THR A 784 -0.17 6.91 -0.55
N ARG A 785 -0.05 8.20 -0.86
CA ARG A 785 1.14 8.96 -0.47
C ARG A 785 1.39 8.85 1.04
N GLU A 786 0.36 8.95 1.86
CA GLU A 786 0.45 8.86 3.31
C GLU A 786 0.92 7.48 3.76
N SER A 787 0.32 6.39 3.26
CA SER A 787 0.68 5.03 3.68
C SER A 787 2.08 4.61 3.17
N ILE A 788 2.51 5.14 2.02
CA ILE A 788 3.87 4.97 1.50
C ILE A 788 4.88 5.80 2.29
N MET A 789 4.53 7.03 2.67
CA MET A 789 5.40 7.92 3.46
C MET A 789 5.35 7.64 4.97
N ALA A 790 4.45 6.77 5.43
CA ALA A 790 4.28 6.44 6.84
C ALA A 790 5.57 5.82 7.41
N THR A 791 6.51 6.65 7.83
CA THR A 791 7.67 6.24 8.59
C THR A 791 7.23 6.05 10.05
N PRO A 792 7.37 4.85 10.63
CA PRO A 792 7.16 4.68 12.05
C PRO A 792 8.09 5.66 12.80
N ARG A 793 7.53 6.56 13.61
CA ARG A 793 8.34 7.54 14.37
C ARG A 793 9.34 6.78 15.25
N LYS A 794 10.65 6.99 15.04
CA LYS A 794 11.69 6.74 16.05
C LYS A 794 11.62 7.80 17.14
N THR A 795 10.50 7.87 17.84
CA THR A 795 10.50 8.43 19.20
C THR A 795 11.05 7.35 20.13
N GLY A 796 11.69 7.71 21.24
CA GLY A 796 12.11 6.75 22.30
C GLY A 796 10.95 6.01 22.99
N ARG A 797 9.79 5.95 22.34
CA ARG A 797 8.64 5.08 22.58
C ARG A 797 8.35 4.44 21.24
N GLY A 798 8.39 3.11 21.24
CA GLY A 798 8.39 2.25 20.07
C GLY A 798 7.21 2.47 19.12
N SER A 799 7.40 1.89 17.94
CA SER A 799 6.43 1.52 16.91
C SER A 799 4.95 1.61 17.31
N TYR A 800 4.06 1.94 16.35
CA TYR A 800 2.60 1.82 16.46
C TYR A 800 2.07 0.39 16.72
N LEU A 801 2.96 -0.55 17.01
CA LEU A 801 2.66 -1.89 17.48
C LEU A 801 2.76 -1.87 19.02
N SER A 802 1.84 -2.55 19.70
CA SER A 802 1.95 -2.72 21.16
C SER A 802 3.34 -3.27 21.49
N ARG A 803 3.92 -2.90 22.64
CA ARG A 803 5.22 -3.49 23.07
C ARG A 803 5.16 -5.03 23.13
N ASN A 804 3.96 -5.60 23.17
CA ASN A 804 3.68 -7.03 23.12
C ASN A 804 3.76 -7.65 21.70
N ASP A 805 3.65 -6.86 20.63
CA ASP A 805 3.68 -7.33 19.23
C ASP A 805 5.11 -7.44 18.66
N ILE A 806 6.08 -6.79 19.31
CA ILE A 806 7.46 -6.70 18.85
C ILE A 806 8.36 -7.53 19.75
N VAL A 807 8.93 -8.58 19.17
CA VAL A 807 9.91 -9.40 19.85
C VAL A 807 11.31 -8.92 19.47
N ASN A 808 11.83 -7.99 20.29
CA ASN A 808 13.22 -7.53 20.21
C ASN A 808 14.14 -8.56 20.87
N SER A 809 14.69 -9.47 20.08
CA SER A 809 15.71 -10.41 20.57
C SER A 809 16.89 -10.45 19.62
N PRO A 810 18.12 -10.10 20.08
CA PRO A 810 19.36 -10.42 19.39
C PRO A 810 19.71 -11.93 19.49
N TYR A 811 18.75 -12.76 19.90
CA TYR A 811 18.75 -14.17 20.34
C TYR A 811 18.92 -14.40 21.83
#